data_AF-A0A5E4HZ14-F1
#
_entry.id   AF-A0A5E4HZ14-F1
#
_cell.length_a   1.000
_cell.length_b   1.000
_cell.length_c   1.000
_cell.angle_alpha   90.00
_cell.angle_beta   90.00
_cell.angle_gamma   90.00
#
_symmetry.space_group_name_H-M   'P 1'
#
loop_
_entity.id
_entity.type
_entity.pdbx_description
1 polymer ?
#
loop_
_entity_poly.entity_id
_entity_poly.type
_entity_poly.pdbx_seq_one_letter_code
_entity_poly.pdbx_strand_id
1 'polypeptide(L)'
;MTGYRTIPTKDTFDVDERLGGLITVKQLAMLILTFALTYVTYAFFSELMGGSSDAIIPAATVFFGCMLFTFANLDRWAYLRIKYYLLSDQGRLARRPELLRNIRMVEDDKIFTLDGRVLALLKVTPINFSLLSDEAKESRIAAFEMYLRQLVYPISHLVQSESVDLEPYASVLTLKSREAEKQGIPGIAAWSDEHLRFLREFLRTNHARTKSHYVVLQVQDPRYRLKRGDLREGSSAKMGRYLRAFMTEFQPAGLLAGGALMQKPDNYVMVDLAANRLIFKNAGRMPHVAPPRSHRLGQVLEFESRVAMLRWARQMEKDYYYGPVNIEEEIKVEFANMSLHDREKEFSVEERRRHVQLSMGKTRWAYDELEKHITVLAEKLEATGLRVRRLRGEELLTGRHMAMAQAHQVKVNPHFLTVDNTYYKVVYATGYPYQVNVGWLGNIVDSREDYDVTMYVYPVSIPEAISTFRGAILKLSTEKKARSDFLDPETEQHLEDVRNFFTQVVSGKERYFLTSLYITCKAGSRKSLETVLEKCKSDLAGASIEHETADYDMSRALYTTRLTGSDLLAKKREFPSSSLAATFPHISASMEIDPEGLFFAMDWAGTPIIMDITRLPNQHIAITGESGSGKSYFAKSLIPRYLAGGYRVFVTDPDGEYVELARKFGGEVSSVGPKYGTVINPFDYEGRDVNDKIRSLLGFFSIVAGSLTKYQEGIISDTLTELFEQAGRHHKPVVMSDFAARLRSALERARDDEIRHDLQFLLISIRPFLKGNLYGFIDRPTTVKLNSRLHVFDLREYQNDKTLRDLFNYLIFDFITHTLRNDRDRKALFMDEGWTMVNYPSSEDYVRYIIKDSRKYNASFVFLTQELEDMLQSPAGRSILNNTSTQFIFHQKESAMALMKSTVNLTHEEYERLLSCGKGEGLMISDRFRLLFRVRTSEAEHALISTDPNEAERKEKQEPRTSIAREKSRPTVEVREIPIAPSPIPESKTLNSELVLPELVKLRKESDARRMETEMRAQEKLEDGKRAAAAKEPELRLELPSDKPPQAILREDAPPARAPMKSQPLALTHGLVSPKEALALLQSAAEKEKSKGAKAGKKKGKK
;
A
#
# COMPACT_ATOMS: atom_id res chain seq x y z
N MET A 1 -15.47 -15.82 18.65
CA MET A 1 -14.77 -15.51 19.92
C MET A 1 -13.63 -16.51 20.11
N THR A 2 -12.49 -16.26 19.49
CA THR A 2 -11.31 -17.15 19.45
C THR A 2 -10.07 -16.26 19.32
N GLY A 3 -9.66 -15.61 20.41
CA GLY A 3 -8.41 -14.82 20.41
C GLY A 3 -7.19 -15.74 20.38
N TYR A 4 -6.20 -15.45 19.53
CA TYR A 4 -4.92 -16.14 19.54
C TYR A 4 -4.10 -15.65 20.74
N ARG A 5 -3.52 -16.55 21.53
CA ARG A 5 -2.77 -16.17 22.75
C ARG A 5 -1.30 -15.98 22.42
N THR A 6 -0.72 -14.83 22.76
CA THR A 6 0.73 -14.70 22.83
C THR A 6 1.21 -15.30 24.16
N ILE A 7 2.46 -15.75 24.20
CA ILE A 7 3.03 -16.19 25.47
C ILE A 7 3.37 -14.92 26.24
N PRO A 8 2.79 -14.67 27.43
CA PRO A 8 3.03 -13.44 28.16
C PRO A 8 4.50 -13.39 28.58
N THR A 9 5.27 -12.54 27.92
CA THR A 9 6.65 -12.27 28.29
C THR A 9 6.67 -11.19 29.35
N LYS A 10 6.23 -11.50 30.56
CA LYS A 10 6.63 -10.71 31.74
C LYS A 10 8.06 -11.14 32.08
N ASP A 11 9.03 -10.60 31.34
CA ASP A 11 10.47 -10.67 31.60
C ASP A 11 11.02 -12.04 32.08
N THR A 12 10.46 -13.16 31.62
CA THR A 12 10.73 -14.47 32.25
C THR A 12 12.20 -14.92 32.14
N PHE A 13 13.01 -14.25 31.34
CA PHE A 13 14.46 -14.51 31.22
C PHE A 13 15.38 -13.30 31.49
N ASP A 14 14.85 -12.12 31.81
CA ASP A 14 15.69 -10.93 32.11
C ASP A 14 15.08 -10.02 33.19
N VAL A 15 14.30 -10.57 34.14
CA VAL A 15 14.00 -9.84 35.39
C VAL A 15 15.33 -9.71 36.13
N ASP A 16 15.86 -8.48 36.22
CA ASP A 16 16.77 -8.09 37.29
C ASP A 16 16.15 -8.59 38.61
N GLU A 17 16.70 -9.66 39.19
CA GLU A 17 16.16 -10.34 40.37
C GLU A 17 15.69 -9.31 41.41
N ARG A 18 14.37 -9.18 41.63
CA ARG A 18 13.83 -8.27 42.64
C ARG A 18 13.73 -8.99 43.97
N LEU A 19 14.54 -8.58 44.94
CA LEU A 19 14.47 -9.07 46.32
C LEU A 19 13.21 -8.50 46.99
N GLY A 20 12.31 -9.39 47.41
CA GLY A 20 11.08 -9.03 48.13
C GLY A 20 10.08 -8.16 47.35
N GLY A 21 10.17 -8.13 46.02
CA GLY A 21 9.27 -7.35 45.15
C GLY A 21 9.54 -5.83 45.11
N LEU A 22 10.46 -5.33 45.94
CA LEU A 22 10.68 -3.88 46.11
C LEU A 22 11.97 -3.36 45.44
N ILE A 23 13.06 -4.14 45.43
CA ILE A 23 14.39 -3.65 45.01
C ILE A 23 15.10 -4.71 44.14
N THR A 24 15.67 -4.31 43.01
CA THR A 24 16.49 -5.20 42.15
C THR A 24 17.85 -5.54 42.80
N VAL A 25 18.46 -6.68 42.49
CA VAL A 25 19.83 -7.04 42.93
C VAL A 25 20.83 -5.94 42.56
N LYS A 26 20.65 -5.31 41.40
CA LYS A 26 21.43 -4.15 40.97
C LYS A 26 21.25 -2.93 41.89
N GLN A 27 20.00 -2.59 42.23
CA GLN A 27 19.70 -1.50 43.17
C GLN A 27 20.22 -1.81 44.58
N LEU A 28 20.18 -3.07 45.02
CA LEU A 28 20.77 -3.49 46.29
C LEU A 28 22.29 -3.31 46.29
N ALA A 29 22.97 -3.76 45.24
CA ALA A 29 24.42 -3.56 45.09
C ALA A 29 24.78 -2.08 45.08
N MET A 30 23.98 -1.24 44.41
CA MET A 30 24.15 0.22 44.39
C MET A 30 23.84 0.87 45.74
N LEU A 31 22.86 0.37 46.49
CA LEU A 31 22.59 0.81 47.87
C LEU A 31 23.77 0.50 48.78
N ILE A 32 24.31 -0.72 48.71
CA ILE A 32 25.50 -1.13 49.47
C ILE A 32 26.69 -0.23 49.12
N LEU A 33 26.92 0.03 47.82
CA LEU A 33 27.95 0.95 47.36
C LEU A 33 27.72 2.37 47.86
N THR A 34 26.47 2.84 47.84
CA THR A 34 26.08 4.18 48.34
C THR A 34 26.37 4.32 49.83
N PHE A 35 26.02 3.32 50.64
CA PHE A 35 26.34 3.30 52.06
C PHE A 35 27.85 3.25 52.31
N ALA A 36 28.60 2.45 51.54
CA ALA A 36 30.05 2.40 51.65
C ALA A 36 30.70 3.76 51.28
N LEU A 37 30.27 4.40 50.20
CA LEU A 37 30.78 5.70 49.76
C LEU A 37 30.43 6.81 50.77
N THR A 38 29.22 6.77 51.31
CA THR A 38 28.74 7.69 52.35
C THR A 38 29.56 7.53 53.62
N TYR A 39 29.83 6.29 54.04
CA TYR A 39 30.65 6.01 55.21
C TYR A 39 32.10 6.45 55.02
N VAL A 40 32.71 6.18 53.86
CA VAL A 40 34.08 6.64 53.55
C VAL A 40 34.15 8.16 53.52
N THR A 41 33.14 8.83 52.95
CA THR A 41 33.05 10.30 52.93
C THR A 41 32.92 10.85 54.36
N TYR A 42 32.06 10.25 55.17
CA TYR A 42 31.89 10.63 56.58
C TYR A 42 33.19 10.41 57.39
N ALA A 43 33.85 9.26 57.22
CA ALA A 43 35.11 8.95 57.90
C ALA A 43 36.20 9.95 57.51
N PHE A 44 36.37 10.23 56.22
CA PHE A 44 37.36 11.18 55.72
C PHE A 44 37.12 12.60 56.25
N PHE A 45 35.88 13.10 56.16
CA PHE A 45 35.58 14.46 56.62
C PHE A 45 35.52 14.58 58.15
N SER A 46 35.12 13.53 58.88
CA SER A 46 35.16 13.54 60.35
C SER A 46 36.60 13.56 60.86
N GLU A 47 37.53 12.87 60.19
CA GLU A 47 38.96 12.93 60.50
C GLU A 47 39.58 14.29 60.13
N LEU A 48 39.20 14.86 58.98
CA LEU A 48 39.68 16.19 58.53
C LEU A 48 39.15 17.35 59.41
N MET A 49 37.94 17.21 59.95
CA MET A 49 37.22 18.26 60.69
C MET A 49 37.16 18.01 62.20
N GLY A 50 38.03 17.13 62.72
CA GLY A 50 38.20 16.90 64.17
C GLY A 50 36.95 16.37 64.89
N GLY A 51 36.13 15.54 64.23
CA GLY A 51 34.96 14.90 64.83
C GLY A 51 33.72 15.79 64.97
N SER A 52 33.69 16.97 64.34
CA SER A 52 32.52 17.84 64.32
C SER A 52 31.31 17.21 63.62
N SER A 53 30.09 17.57 64.06
CA SER A 53 28.83 17.17 63.41
C SER A 53 28.71 17.65 61.95
N ASP A 54 29.58 18.57 61.52
CA ASP A 54 29.56 19.17 60.19
C ASP A 54 30.01 18.17 59.09
N ALA A 55 30.70 17.09 59.44
CA ALA A 55 31.03 15.98 58.53
C ALA A 55 29.79 15.21 58.03
N ILE A 56 28.64 15.39 58.70
CA ILE A 56 27.35 14.79 58.30
C ILE A 56 26.84 15.43 56.99
N ILE A 57 27.08 16.71 56.77
CA ILE A 57 26.58 17.45 55.60
C ILE A 57 27.16 16.90 54.27
N PRO A 58 28.49 16.77 54.09
CA PRO A 58 29.05 16.19 52.86
C PRO A 58 28.68 14.71 52.69
N ALA A 59 28.63 13.93 53.79
CA ALA A 59 28.19 12.54 53.73
C ALA A 59 26.72 12.40 53.29
N ALA A 60 25.82 13.21 53.84
CA ALA A 60 24.41 13.26 53.45
C ALA A 60 24.26 13.70 51.98
N THR A 61 25.08 14.67 51.53
CA THR A 61 25.06 15.12 50.13
C THR A 61 25.45 13.98 49.17
N VAL A 62 26.48 13.21 49.49
CA VAL A 62 26.87 12.01 48.72
C VAL A 62 25.79 10.94 48.79
N PHE A 63 25.21 10.67 49.96
CA PHE A 63 24.14 9.70 50.13
C PHE A 63 22.91 10.03 49.28
N PHE A 64 22.39 11.25 49.39
CA PHE A 64 21.22 11.70 48.64
C PHE A 64 21.52 11.80 47.13
N GLY A 65 22.73 12.23 46.75
CA GLY A 65 23.15 12.24 45.34
C GLY A 65 23.22 10.84 44.72
N CYS A 66 23.78 9.87 45.44
CA CYS A 66 23.84 8.48 45.01
C CYS A 66 22.47 7.78 45.05
N MET A 67 21.61 8.11 46.02
CA MET A 67 20.21 7.67 46.06
C MET A 67 19.43 8.19 44.85
N LEU A 68 19.56 9.48 44.52
CA LEU A 68 18.93 10.08 43.34
C LEU A 68 19.43 9.37 42.06
N PHE A 69 20.72 9.07 41.97
CA PHE A 69 21.31 8.34 40.85
C PHE A 69 20.75 6.91 40.71
N THR A 70 20.52 6.23 41.83
CA THR A 70 20.05 4.84 41.88
C THR A 70 18.55 4.71 41.59
N PHE A 71 17.73 5.68 42.00
CA PHE A 71 16.27 5.60 41.90
C PHE A 71 15.66 6.42 40.76
N ALA A 72 16.39 7.36 40.14
CA ALA A 72 15.89 8.16 39.02
C ALA A 72 16.25 7.59 37.62
N ASN A 73 16.66 6.32 37.52
CA ASN A 73 17.16 5.71 36.26
C ASN A 73 18.32 6.49 35.59
N LEU A 74 19.03 7.32 36.37
CA LEU A 74 20.20 8.08 35.91
C LEU A 74 21.37 7.15 35.57
N ASP A 75 21.35 5.91 36.05
CA ASP A 75 22.28 4.83 35.70
C ASP A 75 22.10 4.36 34.26
N ARG A 76 20.87 4.24 33.73
CA ARG A 76 20.60 3.92 32.32
C ARG A 76 21.01 5.08 31.43
N TRP A 77 20.67 6.31 31.82
CA TRP A 77 21.08 7.52 31.13
C TRP A 77 22.61 7.66 31.12
N ALA A 78 23.27 7.49 32.26
CA ALA A 78 24.72 7.52 32.38
C ALA A 78 25.36 6.35 31.62
N TYR A 79 24.85 5.13 31.73
CA TYR A 79 25.34 3.97 30.98
C TYR A 79 25.25 4.17 29.48
N LEU A 80 24.12 4.67 28.95
CA LEU A 80 23.96 4.94 27.51
C LEU A 80 24.86 6.10 27.06
N ARG A 81 25.01 7.15 27.88
CA ARG A 81 25.88 8.30 27.60
C ARG A 81 27.36 7.90 27.67
N ILE A 82 27.78 7.19 28.71
CA ILE A 82 29.09 6.56 28.89
C ILE A 82 29.35 5.59 27.76
N LYS A 83 28.43 4.70 27.40
CA LYS A 83 28.55 3.81 26.23
C LYS A 83 28.73 4.60 24.94
N TYR A 84 27.94 5.65 24.72
CA TYR A 84 28.07 6.51 23.54
C TYR A 84 29.42 7.24 23.46
N TYR A 85 29.93 7.77 24.58
CA TYR A 85 31.18 8.56 24.63
C TYR A 85 32.46 7.73 24.87
N LEU A 86 32.44 6.68 25.69
CA LEU A 86 33.58 5.77 25.96
C LEU A 86 33.73 4.66 24.92
N LEU A 87 32.63 4.16 24.36
CA LEU A 87 32.67 3.25 23.21
C LEU A 87 32.58 4.01 21.88
N SER A 88 32.83 5.33 21.88
CA SER A 88 33.04 6.09 20.64
C SER A 88 34.30 5.64 19.87
N ASP A 89 35.15 4.79 20.47
CA ASP A 89 36.24 4.08 19.78
C ASP A 89 35.75 2.76 19.12
N GLN A 90 34.62 2.18 19.57
CA GLN A 90 33.73 1.34 18.70
C GLN A 90 32.89 2.21 17.74
N GLY A 91 32.95 3.53 17.88
CA GLY A 91 32.53 4.54 16.91
C GLY A 91 33.31 4.52 15.59
N ARG A 92 34.09 3.48 15.29
CA ARG A 92 34.35 3.07 13.91
C ARG A 92 33.06 2.80 13.14
N LEU A 93 31.98 2.30 13.77
CA LEU A 93 30.68 2.11 13.10
C LEU A 93 29.97 3.44 12.76
N ALA A 94 30.06 4.45 13.62
CA ALA A 94 29.52 5.79 13.34
C ALA A 94 30.36 6.57 12.30
N ARG A 95 31.63 6.16 12.09
CA ARG A 95 32.57 6.77 11.13
C ARG A 95 32.75 5.98 9.82
N ARG A 96 32.13 4.80 9.67
CA ARG A 96 32.18 3.99 8.44
C ARG A 96 30.81 3.98 7.75
N PRO A 97 30.49 4.99 6.91
CA PRO A 97 29.32 4.92 6.03
C PRO A 97 29.33 3.69 5.10
N GLU A 98 30.48 3.03 4.95
CA GLU A 98 30.66 1.74 4.27
C GLU A 98 29.78 0.60 4.83
N LEU A 99 29.38 0.62 6.10
CA LEU A 99 28.45 -0.39 6.65
C LEU A 99 27.03 -0.27 6.08
N LEU A 100 26.65 0.93 5.66
CA LEU A 100 25.41 1.15 4.88
C LEU A 100 25.59 0.72 3.41
N ARG A 101 26.83 0.47 2.98
CA ARG A 101 27.23 -0.11 1.70
C ARG A 101 27.68 -1.57 1.88
N ASN A 102 26.87 -2.39 2.58
CA ASN A 102 27.19 -3.81 2.79
C ASN A 102 26.84 -4.69 1.57
N ILE A 103 27.11 -4.21 0.36
CA ILE A 103 26.88 -4.97 -0.87
C ILE A 103 28.24 -5.11 -1.54
N ARG A 104 28.70 -6.34 -1.70
CA ARG A 104 29.91 -6.68 -2.44
C ARG A 104 29.62 -6.72 -3.94
N MET A 105 28.55 -7.39 -4.34
CA MET A 105 28.12 -7.54 -5.72
C MET A 105 26.66 -8.03 -5.76
N VAL A 106 26.02 -7.83 -6.90
CA VAL A 106 24.72 -8.41 -7.24
C VAL A 106 24.96 -9.30 -8.47
N GLU A 107 24.55 -10.57 -8.40
CA GLU A 107 24.71 -11.54 -9.48
C GLU A 107 23.36 -12.23 -9.69
N ASP A 108 22.84 -12.17 -10.92
CA ASP A 108 21.50 -12.63 -11.32
C ASP A 108 20.37 -12.10 -10.42
N ASP A 109 20.03 -12.85 -9.38
CA ASP A 109 18.88 -12.64 -8.50
C ASP A 109 19.25 -12.71 -7.01
N LYS A 110 20.55 -12.56 -6.71
CA LYS A 110 21.10 -12.61 -5.35
C LYS A 110 22.05 -11.48 -5.06
N ILE A 111 22.10 -11.13 -3.79
CA ILE A 111 22.94 -10.05 -3.26
C ILE A 111 24.01 -10.68 -2.38
N PHE A 112 25.27 -10.42 -2.72
CA PHE A 112 26.42 -10.84 -1.93
C PHE A 112 26.87 -9.66 -1.09
N THR A 113 27.00 -9.89 0.20
CA THR A 113 27.39 -8.86 1.17
C THR A 113 28.87 -8.94 1.49
N LEU A 114 29.43 -7.85 2.02
CA LEU A 114 30.84 -7.81 2.43
C LEU A 114 31.11 -8.72 3.64
N ASP A 115 30.09 -8.97 4.46
CA ASP A 115 30.15 -9.91 5.60
C ASP A 115 29.91 -11.38 5.20
N GLY A 116 29.86 -11.69 3.90
CA GLY A 116 29.84 -13.06 3.38
C GLY A 116 28.47 -13.74 3.41
N ARG A 117 27.39 -12.98 3.66
CA ARG A 117 26.01 -13.45 3.48
C ARG A 117 25.61 -13.37 2.00
N VAL A 118 24.77 -14.31 1.59
CA VAL A 118 24.06 -14.31 0.32
C VAL A 118 22.59 -14.09 0.63
N LEU A 119 21.97 -13.12 -0.04
CA LEU A 119 20.57 -12.77 0.16
C LEU A 119 19.78 -12.95 -1.12
N ALA A 120 18.49 -13.23 -0.96
CA ALA A 120 17.51 -13.16 -2.02
C ALA A 120 16.29 -12.37 -1.56
N LEU A 121 15.76 -11.57 -2.48
CA LEU A 121 14.61 -10.72 -2.27
C LEU A 121 13.42 -11.25 -3.07
N LEU A 122 12.35 -11.58 -2.33
CA LEU A 122 11.05 -11.91 -2.89
C LEU A 122 10.15 -10.69 -2.71
N LYS A 123 9.74 -10.05 -3.80
CA LYS A 123 8.69 -9.03 -3.79
C LYS A 123 7.35 -9.72 -3.66
N VAL A 124 6.55 -9.30 -2.69
CA VAL A 124 5.23 -9.87 -2.42
C VAL A 124 4.17 -8.84 -2.80
N THR A 125 3.19 -9.23 -3.61
CA THR A 125 2.01 -8.39 -3.86
C THR A 125 1.08 -8.53 -2.65
N PRO A 126 0.83 -7.45 -1.90
CA PRO A 126 -0.05 -7.49 -0.74
C PRO A 126 -1.52 -7.69 -1.15
N ILE A 127 -2.36 -8.10 -0.19
CA ILE A 127 -3.81 -8.23 -0.37
C ILE A 127 -4.56 -7.23 0.50
N ASN A 128 -5.73 -6.77 0.04
CA ASN A 128 -6.60 -5.93 0.85
C ASN A 128 -7.36 -6.78 1.87
N PHE A 129 -6.66 -7.11 2.95
CA PHE A 129 -7.16 -7.99 4.02
C PHE A 129 -8.41 -7.42 4.70
N SER A 130 -8.58 -6.10 4.70
CA SER A 130 -9.69 -5.39 5.35
C SER A 130 -11.04 -5.53 4.64
N LEU A 131 -11.06 -6.04 3.41
CA LEU A 131 -12.29 -6.27 2.65
C LEU A 131 -12.67 -7.75 2.54
N LEU A 132 -11.80 -8.65 3.01
CA LEU A 132 -12.05 -10.09 3.01
C LEU A 132 -13.13 -10.44 4.04
N SER A 133 -13.96 -11.45 3.74
CA SER A 133 -14.86 -12.02 4.75
C SER A 133 -14.06 -12.66 5.89
N ASP A 134 -14.65 -12.78 7.07
CA ASP A 134 -13.97 -13.39 8.23
C ASP A 134 -13.51 -14.83 7.92
N GLU A 135 -14.32 -15.61 7.22
CA GLU A 135 -13.95 -16.96 6.75
C GLU A 135 -12.73 -16.94 5.81
N ALA A 136 -12.68 -15.97 4.89
CA ALA A 136 -11.54 -15.82 3.99
C ALA A 136 -10.30 -15.37 4.75
N LYS A 137 -10.43 -14.42 5.71
CA LYS A 137 -9.33 -13.98 6.57
C LYS A 137 -8.75 -15.16 7.37
N GLU A 138 -9.61 -15.96 8.00
CA GLU A 138 -9.22 -17.16 8.75
C GLU A 138 -8.52 -18.20 7.85
N SER A 139 -9.06 -18.46 6.65
CA SER A 139 -8.45 -19.36 5.69
C SER A 139 -7.03 -18.92 5.28
N ARG A 140 -6.84 -17.63 5.03
CA ARG A 140 -5.53 -17.05 4.68
C ARG A 140 -4.53 -17.15 5.83
N ILE A 141 -4.98 -16.90 7.06
CA ILE A 141 -4.14 -17.05 8.25
C ILE A 141 -3.77 -18.51 8.49
N ALA A 142 -4.71 -19.44 8.35
CA ALA A 142 -4.42 -20.87 8.49
C ALA A 142 -3.37 -21.33 7.46
N ALA A 143 -3.50 -20.90 6.20
CA ALA A 143 -2.50 -21.18 5.17
C ALA A 143 -1.15 -20.54 5.50
N PHE A 144 -1.14 -19.30 6.00
CA PHE A 144 0.08 -18.61 6.42
C PHE A 144 0.74 -19.27 7.65
N GLU A 145 -0.05 -19.81 8.57
CA GLU A 145 0.45 -20.59 9.69
C GLU A 145 1.13 -21.88 9.21
N MET A 146 0.52 -22.59 8.27
CA MET A 146 1.14 -23.77 7.65
C MET A 146 2.47 -23.41 6.97
N TYR A 147 2.55 -22.26 6.31
CA TYR A 147 3.78 -21.71 5.76
C TYR A 147 4.84 -21.49 6.87
N LEU A 148 4.49 -20.79 7.96
CA LEU A 148 5.41 -20.52 9.07
C LEU A 148 5.93 -21.81 9.69
N ARG A 149 5.06 -22.80 9.94
CA ARG A 149 5.45 -24.09 10.53
C ARG A 149 6.45 -24.87 9.68
N GLN A 150 6.55 -24.58 8.38
CA GLN A 150 7.50 -25.22 7.48
C GLN A 150 8.80 -24.42 7.31
N LEU A 151 8.95 -23.27 7.98
CA LEU A 151 10.20 -22.53 8.01
C LEU A 151 11.27 -23.31 8.77
N VAL A 152 12.45 -23.37 8.16
CA VAL A 152 13.65 -24.03 8.72
C VAL A 152 14.80 -23.02 8.88
N TYR A 153 14.65 -21.83 8.30
CA TYR A 153 15.66 -20.77 8.32
C TYR A 153 15.05 -19.43 8.75
N PRO A 154 15.86 -18.53 9.33
CA PRO A 154 15.43 -17.18 9.61
C PRO A 154 15.07 -16.42 8.34
N ILE A 155 13.96 -15.70 8.38
CA ILE A 155 13.52 -14.79 7.33
C ILE A 155 13.23 -13.41 7.92
N SER A 156 13.15 -12.40 7.07
CA SER A 156 12.56 -11.12 7.48
C SER A 156 11.50 -10.65 6.49
N HIS A 157 10.35 -10.27 7.04
CA HIS A 157 9.32 -9.55 6.32
C HIS A 157 9.64 -8.06 6.43
N LEU A 158 9.76 -7.38 5.30
CA LEU A 158 9.99 -5.95 5.25
C LEU A 158 8.89 -5.26 4.46
N VAL A 159 8.34 -4.19 5.02
CA VAL A 159 7.36 -3.31 4.38
C VAL A 159 7.96 -1.92 4.33
N GLN A 160 8.23 -1.43 3.14
CA GLN A 160 8.85 -0.12 2.94
C GLN A 160 7.81 0.89 2.46
N SER A 161 7.74 2.02 3.16
CA SER A 161 6.96 3.18 2.77
C SER A 161 7.71 4.00 1.74
N GLU A 162 7.08 4.26 0.60
CA GLU A 162 7.65 5.05 -0.47
C GLU A 162 6.66 6.12 -0.92
N SER A 163 7.17 7.26 -1.38
CA SER A 163 6.32 8.21 -2.08
C SER A 163 5.86 7.60 -3.39
N VAL A 164 4.58 7.72 -3.69
CA VAL A 164 4.00 7.29 -4.97
C VAL A 164 4.79 7.94 -6.11
N ASP A 165 5.35 7.11 -6.99
CA ASP A 165 6.07 7.58 -8.17
C ASP A 165 5.15 7.59 -9.39
N LEU A 166 4.92 8.79 -9.92
CA LEU A 166 4.12 8.99 -11.13
C LEU A 166 4.96 9.13 -12.39
N GLU A 167 6.29 9.25 -12.30
CA GLU A 167 7.09 9.60 -13.48
C GLU A 167 7.05 8.56 -14.62
N PRO A 168 7.02 7.25 -14.35
CA PRO A 168 6.81 6.25 -15.41
C PRO A 168 5.47 6.46 -16.14
N TYR A 169 4.37 6.65 -15.39
CA TYR A 169 3.06 6.91 -15.95
C TYR A 169 2.98 8.25 -16.69
N ALA A 170 3.54 9.30 -16.11
CA ALA A 170 3.58 10.64 -16.68
C ALA A 170 4.30 10.64 -18.04
N SER A 171 5.45 9.97 -18.12
CA SER A 171 6.23 9.85 -19.35
C SER A 171 5.43 9.17 -20.46
N VAL A 172 4.76 8.05 -20.15
CA VAL A 172 3.93 7.33 -21.12
C VAL A 172 2.71 8.15 -21.52
N LEU A 173 2.01 8.77 -20.57
CA LEU A 173 0.82 9.59 -20.85
C LEU A 173 1.15 10.78 -21.73
N THR A 174 2.25 11.51 -21.46
CA THR A 174 2.70 12.64 -22.28
C THR A 174 3.04 12.20 -23.71
N LEU A 175 3.66 11.03 -23.89
CA LEU A 175 3.94 10.49 -25.22
C LEU A 175 2.65 10.16 -25.98
N LYS A 176 1.73 9.43 -25.33
CA LYS A 176 0.46 9.03 -25.96
C LYS A 176 -0.45 10.23 -26.24
N SER A 177 -0.51 11.22 -25.36
CA SER A 177 -1.33 12.42 -25.56
C SER A 177 -0.82 13.29 -26.70
N ARG A 178 0.50 13.44 -26.87
CA ARG A 178 1.10 14.14 -28.02
C ARG A 178 0.83 13.41 -29.33
N GLU A 179 0.86 12.08 -29.32
CA GLU A 179 0.51 11.29 -30.50
C GLU A 179 -0.98 11.41 -30.83
N ALA A 180 -1.85 11.38 -29.81
CA ALA A 180 -3.28 11.60 -29.96
C ALA A 180 -3.62 12.99 -30.51
N GLU A 181 -2.88 14.03 -30.11
CA GLU A 181 -3.02 15.39 -30.64
C GLU A 181 -2.68 15.46 -32.15
N LYS A 182 -1.59 14.80 -32.58
CA LYS A 182 -1.24 14.67 -34.01
C LYS A 182 -2.30 13.92 -34.81
N GLN A 183 -3.04 13.01 -34.15
CA GLN A 183 -4.14 12.25 -34.74
C GLN A 183 -5.47 13.01 -34.75
N GLY A 184 -5.45 14.31 -34.45
CA GLY A 184 -6.60 15.20 -34.63
C GLY A 184 -7.46 15.42 -33.39
N ILE A 185 -6.90 15.24 -32.18
CA ILE A 185 -7.60 15.54 -30.91
C ILE A 185 -7.03 16.83 -30.31
N PRO A 186 -7.59 18.02 -30.64
CA PRO A 186 -7.05 19.29 -30.19
C PRO A 186 -7.07 19.42 -28.66
N GLY A 187 -5.98 19.93 -28.09
CA GLY A 187 -5.90 20.28 -26.67
C GLY A 187 -5.75 19.10 -25.71
N ILE A 188 -5.67 17.85 -26.20
CA ILE A 188 -5.50 16.66 -25.35
C ILE A 188 -4.13 16.63 -24.65
N ALA A 189 -3.07 17.14 -25.30
CA ALA A 189 -1.76 17.23 -24.68
C ALA A 189 -1.77 18.28 -23.55
N ALA A 190 -2.37 19.45 -23.80
CA ALA A 190 -2.54 20.48 -22.78
C ALA A 190 -3.38 19.99 -21.58
N TRP A 191 -4.47 19.26 -21.85
CA TRP A 191 -5.26 18.58 -20.81
C TRP A 191 -4.39 17.59 -20.02
N SER A 192 -3.56 16.77 -20.70
CA SER A 192 -2.72 15.79 -20.03
C SER A 192 -1.64 16.44 -19.14
N ASP A 193 -1.07 17.56 -19.56
CA ASP A 193 -0.09 18.31 -18.77
C ASP A 193 -0.73 18.92 -17.51
N GLU A 194 -1.94 19.46 -17.64
CA GLU A 194 -2.71 19.96 -16.49
C GLU A 194 -3.12 18.81 -15.55
N HIS A 195 -3.58 17.69 -16.10
CA HIS A 195 -3.95 16.50 -15.34
C HIS A 195 -2.76 15.96 -14.53
N LEU A 196 -1.58 15.85 -15.14
CA LEU A 196 -0.35 15.43 -14.46
C LEU A 196 0.08 16.44 -13.40
N ARG A 197 -0.09 17.75 -13.64
CA ARG A 197 0.17 18.78 -12.63
C ARG A 197 -0.74 18.61 -11.41
N PHE A 198 -2.04 18.41 -11.65
CA PHE A 198 -3.02 18.12 -10.61
C PHE A 198 -2.64 16.86 -9.82
N LEU A 199 -2.32 15.75 -10.50
CA LEU A 199 -1.93 14.51 -9.82
C LEU A 199 -0.67 14.70 -8.98
N ARG A 200 0.39 15.33 -9.52
CA ARG A 200 1.63 15.61 -8.78
C ARG A 200 1.37 16.48 -7.55
N GLU A 201 0.55 17.53 -7.68
CA GLU A 201 0.20 18.41 -6.58
C GLU A 201 -0.67 17.71 -5.52
N PHE A 202 -1.62 16.88 -5.95
CA PHE A 202 -2.47 16.09 -5.07
C PHE A 202 -1.63 15.11 -4.24
N LEU A 203 -0.71 14.36 -4.86
CA LEU A 203 0.15 13.42 -4.15
C LEU A 203 1.12 14.12 -3.21
N ARG A 204 1.67 15.27 -3.62
CA ARG A 204 2.56 16.08 -2.79
C ARG A 204 1.84 16.62 -1.56
N THR A 205 0.63 17.15 -1.73
CA THR A 205 -0.17 17.78 -0.66
C THR A 205 -0.72 16.75 0.32
N ASN A 206 -1.18 15.60 -0.18
CA ASN A 206 -1.70 14.52 0.66
C ASN A 206 -0.60 13.57 1.17
N HIS A 207 0.67 13.85 0.87
CA HIS A 207 1.81 12.99 1.20
C HIS A 207 1.58 11.51 0.84
N ALA A 208 0.94 11.25 -0.31
CA ALA A 208 0.49 9.92 -0.69
C ALA A 208 1.66 8.92 -0.70
N ARG A 209 1.47 7.80 0.00
CA ARG A 209 2.47 6.74 0.16
C ARG A 209 1.93 5.41 -0.35
N THR A 210 2.83 4.62 -0.93
CA THR A 210 2.62 3.20 -1.21
C THR A 210 3.53 2.37 -0.32
N LYS A 211 3.12 1.11 -0.08
CA LYS A 211 3.90 0.14 0.68
C LYS A 211 4.41 -0.95 -0.25
N SER A 212 5.72 -1.11 -0.30
CA SER A 212 6.38 -2.21 -1.01
C SER A 212 6.71 -3.33 -0.03
N HIS A 213 6.22 -4.54 -0.29
CA HIS A 213 6.39 -5.68 0.61
C HIS A 213 7.44 -6.66 0.09
N TYR A 214 8.32 -7.09 0.99
CA TYR A 214 9.44 -7.96 0.71
C TYR A 214 9.53 -9.09 1.73
N VAL A 215 9.97 -10.25 1.26
CA VAL A 215 10.50 -11.32 2.11
C VAL A 215 11.97 -11.49 1.75
N VAL A 216 12.83 -11.33 2.75
CA VAL A 216 14.27 -11.44 2.60
C VAL A 216 14.71 -12.78 3.20
N LEU A 217 15.37 -13.59 2.38
CA LEU A 217 16.09 -14.76 2.83
C LEU A 217 17.57 -14.44 2.88
N GLN A 218 18.25 -14.87 3.94
CA GLN A 218 19.68 -14.67 4.10
C GLN A 218 20.35 -15.97 4.57
N VAL A 219 21.44 -16.34 3.89
CA VAL A 219 22.27 -17.49 4.26
C VAL A 219 23.72 -17.04 4.35
N GLN A 220 24.42 -17.49 5.38
CA GLN A 220 25.85 -17.25 5.56
C GLN A 220 26.59 -18.60 5.54
N ASP A 221 27.73 -18.69 4.86
CA ASP A 221 28.54 -19.92 4.91
C ASP A 221 29.12 -20.08 6.34
N PRO A 222 28.84 -21.18 7.06
CA PRO A 222 29.36 -21.42 8.40
C PRO A 222 30.89 -21.41 8.48
N ARG A 223 31.57 -21.65 7.36
CA ARG A 223 33.04 -21.66 7.24
C ARG A 223 33.61 -20.28 6.96
N TYR A 224 32.76 -19.27 6.73
CA TYR A 224 33.19 -17.89 6.52
C TYR A 224 33.72 -17.30 7.84
N ARG A 225 35.03 -17.39 8.06
CA ARG A 225 35.73 -16.68 9.13
C ARG A 225 36.26 -15.35 8.60
N LEU A 226 35.77 -14.24 9.18
CA LEU A 226 36.44 -12.94 9.07
C LEU A 226 37.90 -13.11 9.53
N LYS A 227 38.87 -12.56 8.77
CA LYS A 227 40.29 -12.61 9.16
C LYS A 227 40.41 -11.98 10.54
N ARG A 228 41.10 -12.67 11.47
CA ARG A 228 41.25 -12.34 12.90
C ARG A 228 41.86 -10.94 13.21
N GLY A 229 42.17 -10.12 12.21
CA GLY A 229 42.68 -8.74 12.36
C GLY A 229 41.60 -7.66 12.42
N ASP A 230 40.35 -7.94 12.05
CA ASP A 230 39.33 -6.87 11.91
C ASP A 230 38.39 -6.70 13.11
N LEU A 231 38.41 -7.61 14.10
CA LEU A 231 37.44 -7.62 15.21
C LEU A 231 38.01 -7.88 16.61
N ARG A 232 39.33 -7.80 16.82
CA ARG A 232 39.92 -7.77 18.16
C ARG A 232 40.88 -6.61 18.33
N GLU A 233 40.42 -5.58 19.05
CA GLU A 233 41.21 -4.99 20.12
C GLU A 233 40.33 -4.22 21.10
N GLY A 234 40.45 -4.55 22.39
CA GLY A 234 40.09 -3.65 23.48
C GLY A 234 38.82 -4.00 24.24
N SER A 235 38.88 -4.99 25.14
CA SER A 235 37.91 -5.06 26.26
C SER A 235 38.55 -5.32 27.62
N SER A 236 39.70 -6.00 27.70
CA SER A 236 40.37 -6.25 29.00
C SER A 236 41.56 -5.32 29.28
N ALA A 237 42.41 -5.03 28.28
CA ALA A 237 43.64 -4.23 28.49
C ALA A 237 43.47 -2.70 28.41
N LYS A 238 42.32 -2.20 27.93
CA LYS A 238 42.00 -0.74 27.86
C LYS A 238 41.24 -0.25 29.10
N MET A 239 40.37 -1.07 29.69
CA MET A 239 39.65 -0.72 30.93
C MET A 239 40.63 -0.46 32.09
N GLY A 240 41.69 -1.27 32.21
CA GLY A 240 42.76 -1.06 33.19
C GLY A 240 43.71 0.12 32.91
N ARG A 241 43.61 0.76 31.73
CA ARG A 241 44.32 2.02 31.40
C ARG A 241 43.42 3.23 31.63
N TYR A 242 42.13 3.13 31.33
CA TYR A 242 41.14 4.17 31.63
C TYR A 242 40.85 4.32 33.13
N LEU A 243 40.73 3.21 33.87
CA LEU A 243 40.65 3.25 35.34
C LEU A 243 41.92 3.87 35.94
N ARG A 244 43.09 3.68 35.31
CA ARG A 244 44.34 4.33 35.74
C ARG A 244 44.32 5.83 35.45
N ALA A 245 43.93 6.26 34.24
CA ALA A 245 43.82 7.66 33.86
C ALA A 245 42.78 8.43 34.70
N PHE A 246 41.63 7.80 34.97
CA PHE A 246 40.58 8.36 35.84
C PHE A 246 41.05 8.48 37.30
N MET A 247 41.86 7.54 37.78
CA MET A 247 42.52 7.61 39.09
C MET A 247 43.72 8.58 39.12
N THR A 248 44.23 9.04 37.96
CA THR A 248 45.31 10.04 37.89
C THR A 248 44.77 11.47 37.78
N GLU A 249 43.58 11.66 37.20
CA GLU A 249 42.90 12.97 37.11
C GLU A 249 42.21 13.39 38.43
N PHE A 250 41.92 12.44 39.33
CA PHE A 250 41.43 12.71 40.69
C PHE A 250 42.56 12.49 41.73
N GLN A 251 43.64 13.27 41.63
CA GLN A 251 44.47 13.56 42.79
C GLN A 251 44.12 14.95 43.32
N PRO A 252 43.46 15.08 44.49
CA PRO A 252 43.50 16.34 45.22
C PRO A 252 44.94 16.55 45.66
N ALA A 253 45.55 17.64 45.20
CA ALA A 253 46.87 18.05 45.61
C ALA A 253 46.87 18.33 47.13
N GLY A 254 47.61 17.50 47.88
CA GLY A 254 48.06 17.79 49.23
C GLY A 254 47.32 17.04 50.34
N LEU A 255 47.83 15.88 50.76
CA LEU A 255 48.20 15.63 52.15
C LEU A 255 49.00 14.32 52.28
N LEU A 256 50.10 14.43 53.04
CA LEU A 256 50.78 13.39 53.82
C LEU A 256 51.77 12.43 53.14
N ALA A 257 53.03 12.86 53.25
CA ALA A 257 54.15 12.01 53.62
C ALA A 257 53.91 11.29 54.98
N GLY A 258 54.55 10.12 55.14
CA GLY A 258 54.53 9.26 56.32
C GLY A 258 53.50 8.14 56.15
N GLY A 259 53.82 6.87 55.92
CA GLY A 259 54.94 6.06 56.37
C GLY A 259 54.39 4.96 57.26
N ALA A 260 54.28 3.72 56.74
CA ALA A 260 54.49 2.43 57.42
C ALA A 260 53.67 1.28 56.78
N LEU A 261 54.42 0.35 56.18
CA LEU A 261 54.31 -1.11 56.28
C LEU A 261 52.93 -1.77 56.18
N MET A 262 52.69 -2.44 55.05
CA MET A 262 52.24 -3.85 55.08
C MET A 262 52.81 -4.63 53.90
N GLN A 263 53.41 -5.78 54.24
CA GLN A 263 54.20 -6.66 53.39
C GLN A 263 53.35 -7.31 52.28
N LYS A 264 53.92 -7.43 51.07
CA LYS A 264 53.48 -8.36 50.01
C LYS A 264 54.64 -9.27 49.61
N PRO A 265 54.41 -10.58 49.39
CA PRO A 265 55.44 -11.48 48.86
C PRO A 265 55.61 -11.35 47.34
N ASP A 266 56.88 -11.23 46.96
CA ASP A 266 57.62 -11.63 45.76
C ASP A 266 56.86 -12.06 44.49
N ASN A 267 56.59 -11.08 43.64
CA ASN A 267 56.90 -11.06 42.20
C ASN A 267 56.17 -9.86 41.58
N TYR A 268 56.91 -8.78 41.27
CA TYR A 268 56.34 -7.63 40.57
C TYR A 268 57.35 -7.01 39.60
N VAL A 269 56.80 -6.55 38.47
CA VAL A 269 57.50 -5.87 37.38
C VAL A 269 57.41 -4.37 37.65
N MET A 270 58.55 -3.70 37.77
CA MET A 270 58.60 -2.22 37.85
C MET A 270 58.62 -1.64 36.44
N VAL A 271 57.66 -0.75 36.17
CA VAL A 271 57.62 0.06 34.94
C VAL A 271 58.07 1.47 35.32
N ASP A 272 59.22 1.89 34.79
CA ASP A 272 59.65 3.28 34.86
C ASP A 272 58.83 4.09 33.84
N LEU A 273 57.86 4.84 34.36
CA LEU A 273 56.89 5.60 33.57
C LEU A 273 57.48 6.86 32.93
N ALA A 274 58.68 7.31 33.31
CA ALA A 274 59.33 8.45 32.66
C ALA A 274 60.13 8.04 31.42
N ALA A 275 60.55 6.77 31.31
CA ALA A 275 61.43 6.28 30.24
C ALA A 275 60.81 5.19 29.33
N ASN A 276 59.58 4.74 29.61
CA ASN A 276 58.82 3.78 28.80
C ASN A 276 59.60 2.47 28.47
N ARG A 277 60.25 1.87 29.47
CA ARG A 277 60.91 0.55 29.38
C ARG A 277 60.46 -0.38 30.51
N LEU A 278 60.38 -1.67 30.18
CA LEU A 278 60.24 -2.78 31.14
C LEU A 278 61.63 -3.26 31.56
N ILE A 279 61.96 -3.21 32.85
CA ILE A 279 63.20 -3.76 33.40
C ILE A 279 62.88 -5.07 34.11
N PHE A 280 63.43 -6.19 33.61
CA PHE A 280 63.57 -7.42 34.38
C PHE A 280 64.95 -7.43 35.04
N LYS A 281 65.04 -7.67 36.35
CA LYS A 281 66.32 -8.03 37.01
C LYS A 281 66.45 -9.55 36.86
N ASN A 282 67.42 -10.08 36.12
CA ASN A 282 68.77 -10.33 36.63
C ASN A 282 69.86 -10.39 35.52
N ALA A 283 71.04 -9.91 35.90
CA ALA A 283 72.39 -10.14 35.36
C ALA A 283 72.81 -9.57 33.98
N GLY A 284 73.64 -8.52 34.02
CA GLY A 284 75.05 -8.67 33.59
C GLY A 284 75.55 -8.04 32.28
N ARG A 285 76.27 -6.91 32.44
CA ARG A 285 77.40 -6.36 31.65
C ARG A 285 77.17 -5.38 30.46
N MET A 286 77.84 -4.24 30.64
CA MET A 286 78.15 -3.02 29.84
C MET A 286 79.05 -3.29 28.60
N PRO A 287 79.38 -2.33 27.67
CA PRO A 287 79.64 -0.90 27.93
C PRO A 287 79.22 0.18 26.90
N HIS A 288 79.42 1.42 27.38
CA HIS A 288 79.27 2.77 26.83
C HIS A 288 79.72 3.05 25.38
N VAL A 289 78.95 3.91 24.69
CA VAL A 289 79.45 4.98 23.79
C VAL A 289 78.48 6.18 23.87
N ALA A 290 78.97 7.37 24.20
CA ALA A 290 78.27 8.66 24.06
C ALA A 290 78.52 9.24 22.64
N PRO A 291 77.61 10.04 22.03
CA PRO A 291 77.80 11.51 22.00
C PRO A 291 76.46 12.30 21.81
N PRO A 292 76.44 13.57 21.31
CA PRO A 292 76.39 14.79 22.10
C PRO A 292 75.08 15.61 21.93
N ARG A 293 74.91 16.60 22.80
CA ARG A 293 73.90 17.66 22.68
C ARG A 293 74.31 18.69 21.63
N SER A 294 73.48 18.92 20.61
CA SER A 294 73.30 20.24 20.00
C SER A 294 72.06 20.29 19.11
N HIS A 295 71.29 21.38 19.29
CA HIS A 295 70.12 21.79 18.52
C HIS A 295 70.31 21.75 16.99
N ARG A 296 69.17 21.60 16.29
CA ARG A 296 68.96 21.55 14.81
C ARG A 296 68.98 20.16 14.17
N LEU A 297 67.99 19.33 14.53
CA LEU A 297 67.57 18.18 13.71
C LEU A 297 66.06 17.89 13.85
N GLY A 298 65.27 18.93 14.10
CA GLY A 298 63.81 18.86 14.31
C GLY A 298 62.95 19.36 13.15
N GLN A 299 63.54 19.76 12.01
CA GLN A 299 62.77 20.27 10.86
C GLN A 299 63.06 19.55 9.53
N VAL A 300 64.01 18.61 9.49
CA VAL A 300 64.29 17.79 8.29
C VAL A 300 63.63 16.40 8.39
N LEU A 301 63.39 15.89 9.59
CA LEU A 301 62.74 14.59 9.82
C LEU A 301 61.21 14.61 9.67
N GLU A 302 60.57 15.78 9.61
CA GLU A 302 59.13 15.93 9.38
C GLU A 302 58.75 16.01 7.89
N PHE A 303 59.70 16.29 7.01
CA PHE A 303 59.46 16.43 5.56
C PHE A 303 59.69 15.11 4.80
N GLU A 304 60.75 14.36 5.13
CA GLU A 304 61.02 13.06 4.46
C GLU A 304 60.02 11.96 4.86
N SER A 305 59.51 11.98 6.09
CA SER A 305 58.50 11.02 6.56
C SER A 305 57.11 11.28 5.96
N ARG A 306 56.75 12.54 5.64
CA ARG A 306 55.53 12.88 4.90
C ARG A 306 55.63 12.57 3.40
N VAL A 307 56.80 12.75 2.77
CA VAL A 307 57.03 12.36 1.36
C VAL A 307 57.11 10.84 1.21
N ALA A 308 57.68 10.12 2.18
CA ALA A 308 57.67 8.67 2.24
C ALA A 308 56.26 8.11 2.48
N MET A 309 55.44 8.72 3.36
CA MET A 309 54.02 8.37 3.51
C MET A 309 53.21 8.67 2.25
N LEU A 310 53.47 9.77 1.55
CA LEU A 310 52.77 10.11 0.30
C LEU A 310 53.20 9.23 -0.88
N ARG A 311 54.47 8.78 -0.92
CA ARG A 311 54.93 7.75 -1.88
C ARG A 311 54.36 6.38 -1.55
N TRP A 312 54.30 6.00 -0.27
CA TRP A 312 53.66 4.75 0.18
C TRP A 312 52.14 4.75 -0.06
N ALA A 313 51.46 5.89 0.15
CA ALA A 313 50.05 6.09 -0.17
C ALA A 313 49.79 6.08 -1.70
N ARG A 314 50.64 6.72 -2.52
CA ARG A 314 50.56 6.64 -4.00
C ARG A 314 50.92 5.25 -4.55
N GLN A 315 51.76 4.48 -3.86
CA GLN A 315 52.05 3.09 -4.22
C GLN A 315 50.83 2.20 -3.94
N MET A 316 50.18 2.37 -2.78
CA MET A 316 48.93 1.67 -2.44
C MET A 316 47.74 2.07 -3.32
N GLU A 317 47.71 3.32 -3.82
CA GLU A 317 46.71 3.79 -4.79
C GLU A 317 46.91 3.16 -6.19
N LYS A 318 48.14 2.72 -6.53
CA LYS A 318 48.43 1.99 -7.78
C LYS A 318 48.21 0.48 -7.68
N ASP A 319 48.35 -0.11 -6.49
CA ASP A 319 48.26 -1.56 -6.30
C ASP A 319 46.81 -2.05 -6.01
N TYR A 320 45.85 -1.14 -5.79
CA TYR A 320 44.43 -1.46 -5.54
C TYR A 320 43.43 -0.92 -6.58
N TYR A 321 43.90 -0.25 -7.63
CA TYR A 321 43.11 0.02 -8.84
C TYR A 321 43.32 -1.12 -9.84
N TYR A 322 42.46 -2.13 -9.82
CA TYR A 322 42.10 -2.78 -11.08
C TYR A 322 41.32 -1.73 -11.87
N GLY A 323 41.94 -1.19 -12.92
CA GLY A 323 41.21 -0.39 -13.90
C GLY A 323 40.00 -1.15 -14.44
N PRO A 324 38.96 -0.47 -14.93
CA PRO A 324 37.84 -1.13 -15.55
C PRO A 324 38.39 -1.96 -16.73
N VAL A 325 38.36 -3.29 -16.61
CA VAL A 325 38.40 -4.13 -17.80
C VAL A 325 37.13 -3.78 -18.53
N ASN A 326 37.29 -3.17 -19.72
CA ASN A 326 36.21 -2.76 -20.58
C ASN A 326 35.57 -4.01 -21.20
N ILE A 327 34.87 -4.79 -20.38
CA ILE A 327 34.05 -5.95 -20.79
C ILE A 327 32.70 -5.46 -21.32
N GLU A 328 32.34 -4.19 -21.06
CA GLU A 328 31.09 -3.59 -21.52
C GLU A 328 31.02 -3.37 -23.03
N GLU A 329 32.14 -3.20 -23.75
CA GLU A 329 32.11 -2.97 -25.20
C GLU A 329 32.12 -4.25 -26.04
N GLU A 330 32.69 -5.36 -25.56
CA GLU A 330 32.61 -6.65 -26.27
C GLU A 330 31.26 -7.36 -26.08
N ILE A 331 30.63 -7.25 -24.89
CA ILE A 331 29.35 -7.91 -24.61
C ILE A 331 28.14 -7.16 -25.22
N LYS A 332 28.23 -5.81 -25.36
CA LYS A 332 27.16 -5.01 -25.98
C LYS A 332 26.95 -5.34 -27.48
N VAL A 333 27.97 -5.84 -28.17
CA VAL A 333 27.88 -6.19 -29.60
C VAL A 333 27.24 -7.56 -29.84
N GLU A 334 27.41 -8.52 -28.92
CA GLU A 334 26.74 -9.84 -29.01
C GLU A 334 25.29 -9.82 -28.46
N PHE A 335 25.02 -9.07 -27.39
CA PHE A 335 23.68 -9.02 -26.79
C PHE A 335 22.63 -8.26 -27.62
N ALA A 336 23.06 -7.29 -28.43
CA ALA A 336 22.17 -6.47 -29.26
C ALA A 336 21.57 -7.25 -30.45
N ASN A 337 22.17 -8.38 -30.85
CA ASN A 337 21.80 -9.13 -32.05
C ASN A 337 20.98 -10.42 -31.77
N MET A 338 20.68 -10.74 -30.50
CA MET A 338 19.89 -11.93 -30.16
C MET A 338 18.38 -11.65 -30.16
N SER A 339 17.61 -12.55 -30.77
CA SER A 339 16.15 -12.47 -30.81
C SER A 339 15.55 -12.67 -29.40
N LEU A 340 14.42 -12.01 -29.12
CA LEU A 340 13.66 -12.18 -27.87
C LEU A 340 13.30 -13.66 -27.58
N HIS A 341 13.17 -14.48 -28.62
CA HIS A 341 12.85 -15.90 -28.49
C HIS A 341 14.05 -16.75 -28.03
N ASP A 342 15.28 -16.30 -28.28
CA ASP A 342 16.51 -16.96 -27.82
C ASP A 342 16.89 -16.53 -26.39
N ARG A 343 16.41 -15.37 -25.92
CA ARG A 343 16.60 -14.89 -24.55
C ARG A 343 15.75 -15.65 -23.51
N GLU A 344 14.67 -16.30 -23.94
CA GLU A 344 13.76 -17.05 -23.06
C GLU A 344 14.07 -18.55 -22.98
N LYS A 345 14.94 -19.10 -23.83
CA LYS A 345 15.40 -20.49 -23.72
C LYS A 345 16.59 -20.61 -22.76
N GLU A 346 16.21 -20.69 -21.48
CA GLU A 346 16.90 -21.30 -20.35
C GLU A 346 18.35 -21.77 -20.56
N PHE A 347 19.30 -21.02 -19.97
CA PHE A 347 20.60 -21.58 -19.57
C PHE A 347 20.35 -22.76 -18.63
N SER A 348 20.86 -23.94 -18.97
CA SER A 348 20.79 -25.10 -18.09
C SER A 348 21.43 -24.78 -16.73
N VAL A 349 20.95 -25.41 -15.66
CA VAL A 349 21.51 -25.26 -14.31
C VAL A 349 23.02 -25.56 -14.30
N GLU A 350 23.50 -26.50 -15.14
CA GLU A 350 24.93 -26.79 -15.30
C GLU A 350 25.72 -25.65 -15.96
N GLU A 351 25.16 -24.92 -16.91
CA GLU A 351 25.83 -23.81 -17.60
C GLU A 351 25.90 -22.55 -16.73
N ARG A 352 24.82 -22.25 -15.98
CA ARG A 352 24.84 -21.23 -14.92
C ARG A 352 25.89 -21.57 -13.85
N ARG A 353 25.99 -22.84 -13.45
CA ARG A 353 27.02 -23.33 -12.51
C ARG A 353 28.46 -23.15 -13.01
N ARG A 354 28.71 -23.16 -14.33
CA ARG A 354 30.05 -22.95 -14.89
C ARG A 354 30.45 -21.48 -14.93
N HIS A 355 29.54 -20.58 -15.29
CA HIS A 355 29.78 -19.13 -15.24
C HIS A 355 30.02 -18.64 -13.80
N VAL A 356 29.19 -19.11 -12.86
CA VAL A 356 29.25 -18.77 -11.43
C VAL A 356 30.49 -19.35 -10.72
N GLN A 357 31.10 -20.43 -11.25
CA GLN A 357 32.30 -21.03 -10.64
C GLN A 357 33.53 -20.12 -10.64
N LEU A 358 33.61 -19.16 -11.58
CA LEU A 358 34.77 -18.27 -11.73
C LEU A 358 34.76 -17.10 -10.73
N SER A 359 33.61 -16.75 -10.11
CA SER A 359 33.43 -15.57 -9.25
C SER A 359 33.37 -15.85 -7.73
N MET A 360 33.13 -17.10 -7.30
CA MET A 360 32.41 -17.39 -6.03
C MET A 360 33.14 -18.04 -4.86
N GLY A 361 34.43 -18.38 -4.96
CA GLY A 361 35.29 -18.89 -3.87
C GLY A 361 34.59 -19.43 -2.59
N LYS A 362 34.48 -18.59 -1.54
CA LYS A 362 34.00 -18.92 -0.18
C LYS A 362 32.49 -18.78 0.07
N THR A 363 31.70 -18.32 -0.91
CA THR A 363 30.25 -18.07 -0.75
C THR A 363 29.37 -19.06 -1.52
N ARG A 364 29.98 -20.01 -2.24
CA ARG A 364 29.30 -21.00 -3.08
C ARG A 364 28.30 -21.88 -2.31
N TRP A 365 28.65 -22.35 -1.11
CA TRP A 365 27.70 -23.15 -0.33
C TRP A 365 26.47 -22.34 0.07
N ALA A 366 26.66 -21.09 0.49
CA ALA A 366 25.55 -20.21 0.85
C ALA A 366 24.64 -19.92 -0.35
N TYR A 367 25.21 -19.79 -1.54
CA TYR A 367 24.45 -19.66 -2.79
C TYR A 367 23.59 -20.91 -3.08
N ASP A 368 24.22 -22.09 -3.11
CA ASP A 368 23.55 -23.34 -3.43
C ASP A 368 22.45 -23.68 -2.40
N GLU A 369 22.71 -23.37 -1.13
CA GLU A 369 21.75 -23.59 -0.05
C GLU A 369 20.58 -22.61 -0.10
N LEU A 370 20.85 -21.34 -0.42
CA LEU A 370 19.80 -20.34 -0.59
C LEU A 370 18.88 -20.68 -1.78
N GLU A 371 19.44 -21.14 -2.91
CA GLU A 371 18.66 -21.47 -4.11
C GLU A 371 17.61 -22.56 -3.87
N LYS A 372 17.96 -23.60 -3.08
CA LYS A 372 17.02 -24.67 -2.71
C LYS A 372 15.83 -24.14 -1.92
N HIS A 373 16.03 -23.13 -1.08
CA HIS A 373 15.00 -22.64 -0.17
C HIS A 373 14.12 -21.57 -0.79
N ILE A 374 14.66 -20.74 -1.70
CA ILE A 374 13.88 -19.67 -2.33
C ILE A 374 12.66 -20.21 -3.06
N THR A 375 12.85 -21.22 -3.92
CA THR A 375 11.75 -21.79 -4.73
C THR A 375 10.65 -22.37 -3.83
N VAL A 376 11.07 -23.16 -2.83
CA VAL A 376 10.16 -23.77 -1.86
C VAL A 376 9.42 -22.71 -1.03
N LEU A 377 10.10 -21.61 -0.66
CA LEU A 377 9.47 -20.53 0.10
C LEU A 377 8.45 -19.77 -0.76
N ALA A 378 8.80 -19.47 -2.02
CA ALA A 378 7.93 -18.77 -2.95
C ALA A 378 6.64 -19.56 -3.19
N GLU A 379 6.74 -20.85 -3.52
CA GLU A 379 5.58 -21.73 -3.73
C GLU A 379 4.66 -21.78 -2.49
N LYS A 380 5.24 -21.84 -1.29
CA LYS A 380 4.46 -21.88 -0.03
C LYS A 380 3.80 -20.56 0.31
N LEU A 381 4.47 -19.43 0.04
CA LEU A 381 3.85 -18.11 0.16
C LEU A 381 2.72 -17.95 -0.85
N GLU A 382 2.89 -18.43 -2.08
CA GLU A 382 1.83 -18.43 -3.09
C GLU A 382 0.63 -19.30 -2.71
N ALA A 383 0.85 -20.40 -1.99
CA ALA A 383 -0.23 -21.22 -1.44
C ALA A 383 -1.09 -20.50 -0.38
N THR A 384 -0.59 -19.41 0.21
CA THR A 384 -1.39 -18.49 1.06
C THR A 384 -2.27 -17.55 0.21
N GLY A 385 -2.15 -17.66 -1.12
CA GLY A 385 -2.76 -16.85 -2.17
C GLY A 385 -2.27 -15.40 -2.21
N LEU A 386 -1.06 -15.17 -1.69
CA LEU A 386 -0.22 -14.03 -2.06
C LEU A 386 0.38 -14.29 -3.45
N ARG A 387 0.79 -13.24 -4.17
CA ARG A 387 1.63 -13.39 -5.37
C ARG A 387 3.06 -13.01 -5.02
N VAL A 388 4.00 -13.84 -5.44
CA VAL A 388 5.42 -13.66 -5.09
C VAL A 388 6.25 -13.63 -6.36
N ARG A 389 7.13 -12.63 -6.46
CA ARG A 389 8.06 -12.50 -7.57
C ARG A 389 9.47 -12.32 -7.05
N ARG A 390 10.39 -13.12 -7.56
CA ARG A 390 11.83 -12.97 -7.30
C ARG A 390 12.36 -11.77 -8.08
N LEU A 391 13.06 -10.86 -7.42
CA LEU A 391 13.71 -9.71 -8.06
C LEU A 391 15.00 -10.14 -8.76
N ARG A 392 15.30 -9.57 -9.94
CA ARG A 392 16.49 -9.92 -10.76
C ARG A 392 17.18 -8.71 -11.37
N GLY A 393 18.48 -8.84 -11.64
CA GLY A 393 19.28 -7.95 -12.48
C GLY A 393 19.21 -6.49 -12.04
N GLU A 394 18.89 -5.60 -12.98
CA GLU A 394 18.76 -4.17 -12.71
C GLU A 394 17.68 -3.86 -11.67
N GLU A 395 16.62 -4.65 -11.48
CA GLU A 395 15.58 -4.36 -10.46
C GLU A 395 16.13 -4.41 -9.02
N LEU A 396 17.15 -5.25 -8.80
CA LEU A 396 17.87 -5.29 -7.52
C LEU A 396 18.73 -4.02 -7.31
N LEU A 397 19.14 -3.36 -8.39
CA LEU A 397 20.02 -2.18 -8.40
C LEU A 397 19.26 -0.84 -8.55
N THR A 398 18.14 -0.81 -9.26
CA THR A 398 17.34 0.37 -9.61
C THR A 398 16.35 0.77 -8.51
N GLY A 399 16.02 -0.16 -7.59
CA GLY A 399 15.08 0.13 -6.52
C GLY A 399 15.60 1.17 -5.53
N ARG A 400 14.77 2.18 -5.20
CA ARG A 400 14.94 3.02 -3.99
C ARG A 400 15.13 2.17 -2.71
N HIS A 401 14.71 0.91 -2.76
CA HIS A 401 15.08 -0.24 -1.93
C HIS A 401 16.56 -0.29 -1.50
N MET A 402 17.50 0.06 -2.39
CA MET A 402 18.94 0.13 -2.12
C MET A 402 19.48 1.56 -2.04
N ALA A 403 18.64 2.61 -2.06
CA ALA A 403 19.08 4.02 -2.17
C ALA A 403 20.16 4.42 -1.15
N MET A 404 20.08 3.90 0.07
CA MET A 404 21.10 4.16 1.09
C MET A 404 22.47 3.47 0.86
N ALA A 405 22.56 2.51 -0.06
CA ALA A 405 23.84 1.97 -0.53
C ALA A 405 24.59 2.99 -1.42
N GLN A 406 23.87 3.96 -1.97
CA GLN A 406 24.42 5.10 -2.73
C GLN A 406 24.44 6.40 -1.93
N ALA A 407 24.11 6.38 -0.64
CA ALA A 407 24.08 7.57 0.20
C ALA A 407 25.42 8.33 0.13
N HIS A 408 25.33 9.66 0.01
CA HIS A 408 26.48 10.55 -0.13
C HIS A 408 26.91 11.08 1.23
N GLN A 409 25.96 11.32 2.14
CA GLN A 409 26.25 11.83 3.48
C GLN A 409 25.44 11.10 4.56
N VAL A 410 26.10 10.69 5.64
CA VAL A 410 25.47 10.07 6.81
C VAL A 410 25.94 10.79 8.06
N LYS A 411 25.00 11.33 8.85
CA LYS A 411 25.27 11.98 10.14
C LYS A 411 24.54 11.23 11.25
N VAL A 412 25.30 10.67 12.19
CA VAL A 412 24.73 9.93 13.33
C VAL A 412 24.62 10.87 14.53
N ASN A 413 23.40 11.05 15.04
CA ASN A 413 23.15 11.74 16.30
C ASN A 413 22.68 10.72 17.37
N PRO A 414 22.67 11.08 18.66
CA PRO A 414 22.19 10.20 19.71
C PRO A 414 20.73 9.75 19.52
N HIS A 415 19.83 10.65 19.13
CA HIS A 415 18.39 10.37 19.10
C HIS A 415 17.81 10.14 17.70
N PHE A 416 18.60 10.41 16.65
CA PHE A 416 18.19 10.28 15.25
C PHE A 416 19.42 10.15 14.36
N LEU A 417 19.22 9.78 13.11
CA LEU A 417 20.27 9.71 12.10
C LEU A 417 19.81 10.46 10.85
N THR A 418 20.70 11.16 10.17
CA THR A 418 20.40 11.84 8.90
C THR A 418 21.16 11.16 7.78
N VAL A 419 20.44 10.67 6.77
CA VAL A 419 21.03 10.18 5.51
C VAL A 419 20.62 11.13 4.41
N ASP A 420 21.62 11.73 3.77
CA ASP A 420 21.48 12.82 2.82
C ASP A 420 20.61 13.95 3.43
N ASN A 421 19.36 14.09 2.98
CA ASN A 421 18.42 15.11 3.46
C ASN A 421 17.24 14.55 4.29
N THR A 422 17.24 13.25 4.62
CA THR A 422 16.15 12.59 5.35
C THR A 422 16.59 12.22 6.75
N TYR A 423 15.74 12.50 7.73
CA TYR A 423 15.91 12.15 9.14
C TYR A 423 15.24 10.80 9.43
N TYR A 424 15.93 9.97 10.19
CA TYR A 424 15.54 8.61 10.53
C TYR A 424 15.53 8.41 12.04
N LYS A 425 14.50 7.73 12.54
CA LYS A 425 14.43 7.23 13.91
C LYS A 425 13.84 5.82 13.95
N VAL A 426 14.44 4.93 14.73
CA VAL A 426 13.98 3.53 14.84
C VAL A 426 13.32 3.31 16.19
N VAL A 427 12.14 2.72 16.15
CA VAL A 427 11.35 2.22 17.28
C VAL A 427 11.35 0.70 17.22
N TYR A 428 11.40 0.03 18.36
CA TYR A 428 11.30 -1.43 18.43
C TYR A 428 10.29 -1.85 19.47
N ALA A 429 9.58 -2.94 19.20
CA ALA A 429 8.63 -3.52 20.15
C ALA A 429 9.39 -4.20 21.30
N THR A 430 8.96 -3.91 22.52
CA THR A 430 9.44 -4.55 23.74
C THR A 430 8.41 -5.48 24.35
N GLY A 431 7.12 -5.28 24.10
CA GLY A 431 6.05 -6.09 24.69
C GLY A 431 4.88 -6.23 23.72
N TYR A 432 4.11 -7.29 23.87
CA TYR A 432 3.03 -7.66 22.97
C TYR A 432 1.75 -7.96 23.76
N PRO A 433 0.56 -7.72 23.18
CA PRO A 433 -0.70 -8.04 23.84
C PRO A 433 -0.83 -9.56 24.06
N TYR A 434 -1.38 -9.94 25.21
CA TYR A 434 -1.59 -11.35 25.58
C TYR A 434 -2.56 -12.09 24.65
N GLN A 435 -3.53 -11.38 24.06
CA GLN A 435 -4.42 -11.92 23.03
C GLN A 435 -4.40 -11.04 21.80
N VAL A 436 -4.34 -11.67 20.62
CA VAL A 436 -4.38 -10.99 19.33
C VAL A 436 -5.53 -11.50 18.49
N ASN A 437 -6.11 -10.57 17.73
CA ASN A 437 -7.07 -10.87 16.68
C ASN A 437 -6.35 -11.07 15.35
N VAL A 438 -7.09 -11.60 14.39
CA VAL A 438 -6.71 -11.71 12.98
C VAL A 438 -6.32 -10.33 12.42
N GLY A 439 -5.13 -10.22 11.82
CA GLY A 439 -4.67 -9.00 11.15
C GLY A 439 -4.36 -7.83 12.09
N TRP A 440 -4.00 -8.10 13.35
CA TRP A 440 -3.85 -7.07 14.39
C TRP A 440 -2.73 -6.04 14.14
N LEU A 441 -1.74 -6.33 13.28
CA LEU A 441 -0.76 -5.35 12.79
C LEU A 441 -1.25 -4.51 11.61
N GLY A 442 -2.50 -4.72 11.20
CA GLY A 442 -3.31 -3.97 10.23
C GLY A 442 -2.90 -2.52 10.04
N ASN A 443 -3.21 -1.76 11.08
CA ASN A 443 -3.11 -0.31 11.12
C ASN A 443 -1.66 0.20 11.05
N ILE A 444 -0.69 -0.64 11.35
CA ILE A 444 0.73 -0.29 11.32
C ILE A 444 1.28 -0.59 9.92
N VAL A 445 1.02 -1.77 9.39
CA VAL A 445 1.54 -2.20 8.07
C VAL A 445 0.96 -1.35 6.94
N ASP A 446 -0.36 -1.07 6.98
CA ASP A 446 -1.08 -0.26 5.98
C ASP A 446 -1.16 1.23 6.35
N SER A 447 -0.33 1.69 7.30
CA SER A 447 -0.33 3.09 7.73
C SER A 447 0.10 4.04 6.62
N ARG A 448 -0.53 5.22 6.56
CA ARG A 448 -0.20 6.29 5.60
C ARG A 448 1.09 7.04 5.95
N GLU A 449 1.59 6.87 7.16
CA GLU A 449 2.78 7.54 7.63
C GLU A 449 4.04 6.98 6.97
N ASP A 450 5.08 7.82 6.88
CA ASP A 450 6.37 7.47 6.27
C ASP A 450 7.24 6.64 7.23
N TYR A 451 6.74 5.47 7.62
CA TYR A 451 7.52 4.50 8.36
C TYR A 451 7.55 3.11 7.71
N ASP A 452 8.72 2.48 7.83
CA ASP A 452 9.01 1.12 7.36
C ASP A 452 8.83 0.13 8.50
N VAL A 453 8.30 -1.06 8.22
CA VAL A 453 8.12 -2.14 9.19
C VAL A 453 9.06 -3.28 8.86
N THR A 454 9.88 -3.71 9.82
CA THR A 454 10.77 -4.87 9.69
C THR A 454 10.42 -5.89 10.75
N MET A 455 10.03 -7.09 10.32
CA MET A 455 9.77 -8.22 11.21
C MET A 455 10.71 -9.37 10.90
N TYR A 456 11.61 -9.69 11.82
CA TYR A 456 12.46 -10.87 11.74
C TYR A 456 11.75 -12.06 12.38
N VAL A 457 11.77 -13.22 11.72
CA VAL A 457 11.19 -14.47 12.20
C VAL A 457 12.28 -15.53 12.26
N TYR A 458 12.52 -16.07 13.45
CA TYR A 458 13.52 -17.09 13.72
C TYR A 458 12.82 -18.39 14.14
N PRO A 459 12.82 -19.44 13.29
CA PRO A 459 12.31 -20.74 13.70
C PRO A 459 13.21 -21.34 14.78
N VAL A 460 12.62 -21.84 15.87
CA VAL A 460 13.34 -22.54 16.93
C VAL A 460 13.16 -24.04 16.75
N SER A 461 14.24 -24.80 16.95
CA SER A 461 14.18 -26.26 16.86
C SER A 461 13.34 -26.86 17.99
N ILE A 462 12.64 -27.97 17.73
CA ILE A 462 11.81 -28.65 18.75
C ILE A 462 12.60 -28.98 20.03
N PRO A 463 13.84 -29.53 19.95
CA PRO A 463 14.64 -29.81 21.16
C PRO A 463 14.94 -28.56 21.99
N GLU A 464 15.29 -27.45 21.33
CA GLU A 464 15.59 -26.17 21.99
C GLU A 464 14.34 -25.56 22.63
N ALA A 465 13.20 -25.63 21.93
CA ALA A 465 11.91 -25.20 22.48
C ALA A 465 11.55 -26.02 23.73
N ILE A 466 11.67 -27.35 23.68
CA ILE A 466 11.41 -28.25 24.83
C ILE A 466 12.30 -27.88 26.02
N SER A 467 13.59 -27.63 25.79
CA SER A 467 14.53 -27.23 26.84
C SER A 467 14.12 -25.90 27.48
N THR A 468 13.76 -24.92 26.66
CA THR A 468 13.33 -23.59 27.09
C THR A 468 12.07 -23.66 27.96
N PHE A 469 11.05 -24.41 27.49
CA PHE A 469 9.79 -24.57 28.23
C PHE A 469 9.95 -25.35 29.53
N ARG A 470 10.79 -26.39 29.56
CA ARG A 470 11.10 -27.10 30.82
C ARG A 470 11.70 -26.16 31.86
N GLY A 471 12.63 -25.29 31.45
CA GLY A 471 13.20 -24.26 32.31
C GLY A 471 12.15 -23.27 32.82
N ALA A 472 11.28 -22.77 31.93
CA ALA A 472 10.20 -21.86 32.29
C ALA A 472 9.20 -22.50 33.28
N ILE A 473 8.76 -23.74 33.01
CA ILE A 473 7.85 -24.49 33.89
C ILE A 473 8.48 -24.70 35.26
N LEU A 474 9.78 -25.04 35.33
CA LEU A 474 10.49 -25.21 36.60
C LEU A 474 10.49 -23.91 37.39
N LYS A 475 10.88 -22.78 36.76
CA LYS A 475 10.92 -21.46 37.38
C LYS A 475 9.56 -21.01 37.93
N LEU A 476 8.51 -21.09 37.10
CA LEU A 476 7.15 -20.74 37.51
C LEU A 476 6.61 -21.67 38.60
N SER A 477 6.92 -22.98 38.53
CA SER A 477 6.53 -23.94 39.57
C SER A 477 7.25 -23.68 40.89
N THR A 478 8.50 -23.22 40.87
CA THR A 478 9.24 -22.83 42.08
C THR A 478 8.71 -21.53 42.68
N GLU A 479 8.37 -20.54 41.85
CA GLU A 479 7.79 -19.27 42.30
C GLU A 479 6.43 -19.49 42.96
N LYS A 480 5.57 -20.32 42.35
CA LYS A 480 4.30 -20.75 42.96
C LYS A 480 4.51 -21.38 44.34
N LYS A 481 5.49 -22.28 44.47
CA LYS A 481 5.78 -22.94 45.75
C LYS A 481 6.32 -21.98 46.81
N ALA A 482 7.10 -20.97 46.40
CA ALA A 482 7.66 -19.97 47.32
C ALA A 482 6.61 -18.98 47.84
N ARG A 483 5.50 -18.79 47.12
CA ARG A 483 4.38 -17.90 47.49
C ARG A 483 3.17 -18.64 48.07
N SER A 484 3.37 -19.76 48.77
CA SER A 484 2.28 -20.63 49.26
C SER A 484 1.17 -19.94 50.05
N ASP A 485 1.44 -18.77 50.64
CA ASP A 485 0.52 -18.06 51.53
C ASP A 485 -0.41 -17.06 50.81
N PHE A 486 -0.19 -16.79 49.50
CA PHE A 486 -1.08 -16.00 48.66
C PHE A 486 -1.19 -16.65 47.28
N LEU A 487 -2.39 -17.14 46.92
CA LEU A 487 -2.67 -17.53 45.53
C LEU A 487 -2.58 -16.29 44.66
N ASP A 488 -1.49 -16.16 43.89
CA ASP A 488 -1.38 -15.22 42.79
C ASP A 488 -2.02 -15.86 41.54
N PRO A 489 -3.26 -15.48 41.17
CA PRO A 489 -3.97 -16.11 40.05
C PRO A 489 -3.26 -15.88 38.71
N GLU A 490 -2.46 -14.81 38.59
CA GLU A 490 -1.71 -14.48 37.37
C GLU A 490 -0.59 -15.51 37.11
N THR A 491 0.17 -15.85 38.15
CA THR A 491 1.25 -16.86 38.05
C THR A 491 0.69 -18.25 37.77
N GLU A 492 -0.47 -18.61 38.34
CA GLU A 492 -1.12 -19.90 38.08
C GLU A 492 -1.60 -20.01 36.64
N GLN A 493 -2.31 -18.99 36.17
CA GLN A 493 -2.79 -18.93 34.79
C GLN A 493 -1.63 -19.00 33.80
N HIS A 494 -0.54 -18.28 34.06
CA HIS A 494 0.65 -18.30 33.21
C HIS A 494 1.32 -19.68 33.20
N LEU A 495 1.44 -20.35 34.34
CA LEU A 495 1.98 -21.71 34.42
C LEU A 495 1.12 -22.70 33.63
N GLU A 496 -0.20 -22.58 33.70
CA GLU A 496 -1.12 -23.40 32.93
C GLU A 496 -0.99 -23.13 31.42
N ASP A 497 -0.91 -21.87 31.01
CA ASP A 497 -0.73 -21.49 29.60
C ASP A 497 0.58 -22.04 29.02
N VAL A 498 1.69 -21.92 29.76
CA VAL A 498 2.99 -22.45 29.35
C VAL A 498 2.96 -23.97 29.23
N ARG A 499 2.26 -24.68 30.13
CA ARG A 499 2.09 -26.15 30.05
C ARG A 499 1.24 -26.57 28.86
N ASN A 500 0.16 -25.84 28.59
CA ASN A 500 -0.70 -26.07 27.44
C ASN A 500 0.08 -25.86 26.14
N PHE A 501 0.83 -24.77 26.03
CA PHE A 501 1.67 -24.50 24.87
C PHE A 501 2.78 -25.54 24.71
N PHE A 502 3.46 -25.92 25.79
CA PHE A 502 4.46 -26.99 25.78
C PHE A 502 3.88 -28.30 25.22
N THR A 503 2.67 -28.67 25.64
CA THR A 503 1.98 -29.88 25.14
C THR A 503 1.65 -29.76 23.64
N GLN A 504 1.26 -28.57 23.18
CA GLN A 504 0.99 -28.31 21.76
C GLN A 504 2.26 -28.36 20.90
N VAL A 505 3.39 -27.85 21.40
CA VAL A 505 4.70 -27.96 20.71
C VAL A 505 5.17 -29.40 20.63
N VAL A 506 5.08 -30.17 21.72
CA VAL A 506 5.48 -31.59 21.75
C VAL A 506 4.61 -32.44 20.83
N SER A 507 3.30 -32.15 20.76
CA SER A 507 2.38 -32.84 19.85
C SER A 507 2.48 -32.39 18.39
N GLY A 508 3.31 -31.39 18.08
CA GLY A 508 3.49 -30.85 16.74
C GLY A 508 2.32 -29.98 16.23
N LYS A 509 1.38 -29.64 17.12
CA LYS A 509 0.25 -28.75 16.79
C LYS A 509 0.69 -27.29 16.64
N GLU A 510 1.72 -26.88 17.36
CA GLU A 510 2.28 -25.52 17.39
C GLU A 510 3.79 -25.57 17.11
N ARG A 511 4.34 -24.48 16.57
CA ARG A 511 5.79 -24.24 16.53
C ARG A 511 6.16 -22.99 17.32
N TYR A 512 7.37 -23.00 17.84
CA TYR A 512 7.93 -21.92 18.63
C TYR A 512 8.88 -21.06 17.79
N PHE A 513 8.64 -19.75 17.80
CA PHE A 513 9.43 -18.77 17.07
C PHE A 513 9.97 -17.71 18.01
N LEU A 514 11.13 -17.16 17.66
CA LEU A 514 11.56 -15.86 18.16
C LEU A 514 11.31 -14.82 17.06
N THR A 515 10.73 -13.69 17.41
CA THR A 515 10.35 -12.63 16.48
C THR A 515 10.86 -11.29 16.98
N SER A 516 11.35 -10.43 16.09
CA SER A 516 11.72 -9.04 16.41
C SER A 516 10.99 -8.09 15.49
N LEU A 517 10.37 -7.04 16.05
CA LEU A 517 9.60 -6.04 15.30
C LEU A 517 10.23 -4.66 15.46
N TYR A 518 10.59 -4.07 14.33
CA TYR A 518 11.21 -2.75 14.24
C TYR A 518 10.40 -1.86 13.31
N ILE A 519 10.27 -0.58 13.67
CA ILE A 519 9.63 0.45 12.85
C ILE A 519 10.62 1.60 12.62
N THR A 520 10.86 1.96 11.37
CA THR A 520 11.75 3.08 11.00
C THR A 520 10.94 4.27 10.53
N CYS A 521 10.85 5.31 11.36
CA CYS A 521 10.22 6.59 11.01
C CYS A 521 11.16 7.45 10.18
N LYS A 522 10.62 8.08 9.12
CA LYS A 522 11.38 8.90 8.16
C LYS A 522 10.69 10.25 7.96
N ALA A 523 11.47 11.32 7.81
CA ALA A 523 10.94 12.62 7.42
C ALA A 523 12.01 13.57 6.85
N GLY A 524 11.59 14.54 6.04
CA GLY A 524 12.49 15.57 5.48
C GLY A 524 12.90 16.67 6.46
N SER A 525 12.29 16.74 7.65
CA SER A 525 12.66 17.69 8.70
C SER A 525 12.53 17.06 10.08
N ARG A 526 13.29 17.57 11.06
CA ARG A 526 13.24 17.09 12.44
C ARG A 526 11.86 17.23 13.07
N LYS A 527 11.17 18.35 12.83
CA LYS A 527 9.80 18.58 13.35
C LYS A 527 8.82 17.55 12.80
N SER A 528 8.88 17.28 11.49
CA SER A 528 8.04 16.27 10.86
C SER A 528 8.39 14.85 11.32
N LEU A 529 9.68 14.55 11.56
CA LEU A 529 10.10 13.26 12.13
C LEU A 529 9.45 13.02 13.50
N GLU A 530 9.37 14.05 14.33
CA GLU A 530 8.77 13.97 15.66
C GLU A 530 7.26 13.71 15.57
N THR A 531 6.57 14.35 14.62
CA THR A 531 5.15 14.05 14.33
C THR A 531 4.94 12.61 13.89
N VAL A 532 5.73 12.11 12.93
CA VAL A 532 5.66 10.71 12.45
C VAL A 532 5.97 9.73 13.59
N LEU A 533 6.95 10.06 14.44
CA LEU A 533 7.33 9.25 15.59
C LEU A 533 6.19 9.14 16.60
N GLU A 534 5.58 10.26 17.01
CA GLU A 534 4.47 10.24 17.96
C GLU A 534 3.25 9.49 17.40
N LYS A 535 2.99 9.63 16.10
CA LYS A 535 1.96 8.84 15.43
C LYS A 535 2.28 7.34 15.43
N CYS A 536 3.51 6.96 15.11
CA CYS A 536 3.97 5.56 15.18
C CYS A 536 3.82 4.97 16.60
N LYS A 537 4.23 5.72 17.64
CA LYS A 537 4.05 5.31 19.04
C LYS A 537 2.57 5.14 19.39
N SER A 538 1.71 6.06 18.93
CA SER A 538 0.27 5.96 19.11
C SER A 538 -0.33 4.74 18.42
N ASP A 539 0.11 4.41 17.21
CA ASP A 539 -0.36 3.24 16.47
C ASP A 539 0.06 1.93 17.17
N LEU A 540 1.31 1.86 17.65
CA LEU A 540 1.83 0.75 18.46
C LEU A 540 1.05 0.60 19.77
N ALA A 541 0.83 1.70 20.51
CA ALA A 541 0.08 1.69 21.75
C ALA A 541 -1.39 1.28 21.53
N GLY A 542 -2.01 1.72 20.43
CA GLY A 542 -3.36 1.30 20.04
C GLY A 542 -3.48 -0.20 19.75
N ALA A 543 -2.39 -0.82 19.27
CA ALA A 543 -2.27 -2.27 19.12
C ALA A 543 -1.82 -2.98 20.42
N SER A 544 -1.75 -2.25 21.56
CA SER A 544 -1.25 -2.74 22.85
C SER A 544 0.18 -3.30 22.78
N ILE A 545 1.02 -2.74 21.91
CA ILE A 545 2.44 -3.05 21.78
C ILE A 545 3.24 -2.05 22.61
N GLU A 546 3.96 -2.57 23.61
CA GLU A 546 4.96 -1.78 24.32
C GLU A 546 6.18 -1.58 23.43
N HIS A 547 6.79 -0.39 23.49
CA HIS A 547 7.83 -0.01 22.55
C HIS A 547 8.86 0.93 23.15
N GLU A 548 10.08 0.88 22.61
CA GLU A 548 11.18 1.78 22.96
C GLU A 548 11.86 2.34 21.69
N THR A 549 12.56 3.46 21.82
CA THR A 549 13.36 4.05 20.75
C THR A 549 14.82 3.59 20.83
N ALA A 550 15.47 3.36 19.69
CA ALA A 550 16.88 2.98 19.61
C ALA A 550 17.87 4.15 19.84
N ASP A 551 17.54 5.02 20.80
CA ASP A 551 18.39 6.14 21.20
C ASP A 551 19.77 5.63 21.62
N TYR A 552 20.81 6.35 21.20
CA TYR A 552 22.23 6.02 21.33
C TYR A 552 22.71 4.77 20.54
N ASP A 553 21.83 4.04 19.84
CA ASP A 553 22.18 2.89 18.99
C ASP A 553 21.64 3.01 17.55
N MET A 554 21.38 4.24 17.11
CA MET A 554 20.74 4.56 15.83
C MET A 554 21.45 3.98 14.60
N SER A 555 22.78 3.82 14.64
CA SER A 555 23.54 3.28 13.51
C SER A 555 23.29 1.78 13.30
N ARG A 556 23.30 0.97 14.37
CA ARG A 556 22.95 -0.45 14.31
C ARG A 556 21.47 -0.62 14.04
N ALA A 557 20.63 0.21 14.63
CA ALA A 557 19.19 0.18 14.42
C ALA A 557 18.80 0.42 12.95
N LEU A 558 19.35 1.46 12.33
CA LEU A 558 19.09 1.73 10.92
C LEU A 558 19.63 0.63 10.01
N TYR A 559 20.77 0.01 10.37
CA TYR A 559 21.28 -1.13 9.62
C TYR A 559 20.33 -2.35 9.74
N THR A 560 19.79 -2.62 10.93
CA THR A 560 18.82 -3.70 11.18
C THR A 560 17.56 -3.58 10.33
N THR A 561 17.05 -2.38 10.07
CA THR A 561 15.75 -2.21 9.39
C THR A 561 15.83 -2.12 7.87
N ARG A 562 17.02 -2.36 7.30
CA ARG A 562 17.24 -2.32 5.85
C ARG A 562 17.03 -3.69 5.20
N LEU A 563 16.74 -3.66 3.90
CA LEU A 563 16.61 -4.87 3.07
C LEU A 563 17.83 -5.81 3.16
N THR A 564 19.04 -5.26 3.22
CA THR A 564 20.29 -6.05 3.35
C THR A 564 20.77 -6.18 4.80
N GLY A 565 20.02 -5.61 5.74
CA GLY A 565 20.33 -5.58 7.16
C GLY A 565 20.40 -6.98 7.76
N SER A 566 21.24 -7.16 8.77
CA SER A 566 21.08 -8.24 9.74
C SER A 566 20.56 -7.64 11.04
N ASP A 567 19.82 -8.44 11.81
CA ASP A 567 19.34 -7.99 13.10
C ASP A 567 20.50 -7.83 14.10
N LEU A 568 21.03 -6.61 14.19
CA LEU A 568 22.08 -6.24 15.12
C LEU A 568 21.55 -5.82 16.49
N LEU A 569 20.25 -5.55 16.61
CA LEU A 569 19.62 -5.15 17.88
C LEU A 569 19.16 -6.37 18.69
N ALA A 570 18.82 -7.46 18.00
CA ALA A 570 18.45 -8.76 18.56
C ALA A 570 17.35 -8.69 19.64
N LYS A 571 16.37 -7.80 19.45
CA LYS A 571 15.22 -7.61 20.36
C LYS A 571 14.14 -8.65 20.10
N LYS A 572 14.49 -9.90 20.42
CA LYS A 572 13.67 -11.09 20.16
C LYS A 572 12.62 -11.30 21.25
N ARG A 573 11.42 -11.69 20.82
CA ARG A 573 10.28 -12.09 21.67
C ARG A 573 9.66 -13.38 21.16
N GLU A 574 9.06 -14.11 22.07
CA GLU A 574 8.51 -15.44 21.88
C GLU A 574 7.13 -15.43 21.21
N PHE A 575 6.95 -16.24 20.17
CA PHE A 575 5.68 -16.38 19.48
C PHE A 575 5.30 -17.84 19.18
N PRO A 576 4.07 -18.24 19.51
CA PRO A 576 3.36 -19.36 18.89
C PRO A 576 3.22 -19.19 17.37
N SER A 577 3.09 -20.30 16.63
CA SER A 577 2.89 -20.24 15.18
C SER A 577 1.58 -19.56 14.82
N SER A 578 0.53 -19.83 15.59
CA SER A 578 -0.82 -19.31 15.38
C SER A 578 -0.89 -17.79 15.59
N SER A 579 -0.33 -17.31 16.70
CA SER A 579 -0.27 -15.88 17.04
C SER A 579 0.65 -15.09 16.11
N LEU A 580 1.76 -15.68 15.66
CA LEU A 580 2.59 -15.08 14.62
C LEU A 580 1.85 -15.03 13.28
N ALA A 581 1.08 -16.05 12.93
CA ALA A 581 0.32 -16.05 11.69
C ALA A 581 -0.75 -14.96 11.65
N ALA A 582 -1.37 -14.66 12.81
CA ALA A 582 -2.33 -13.58 12.96
C ALA A 582 -1.76 -12.18 12.66
N THR A 583 -0.42 -12.02 12.62
CA THR A 583 0.20 -10.75 12.18
C THR A 583 -0.01 -10.44 10.70
N PHE A 584 -0.01 -11.48 9.85
CA PHE A 584 -0.10 -11.44 8.39
C PHE A 584 0.49 -10.15 7.75
N PRO A 585 1.83 -10.03 7.61
CA PRO A 585 2.52 -8.77 7.32
C PRO A 585 2.40 -8.26 5.86
N HIS A 586 1.57 -8.90 5.03
CA HIS A 586 1.45 -8.64 3.59
C HIS A 586 0.06 -8.12 3.22
N ILE A 587 -0.33 -7.02 3.85
CA ILE A 587 -1.61 -6.34 3.64
C ILE A 587 -1.39 -4.95 3.05
N SER A 588 -2.28 -4.54 2.15
CA SER A 588 -2.29 -3.18 1.60
C SER A 588 -3.67 -2.89 1.05
N ALA A 589 -4.16 -1.68 1.30
CA ALA A 589 -5.34 -1.13 0.64
C ALA A 589 -5.03 -0.37 -0.65
N SER A 590 -3.75 -0.32 -1.07
CA SER A 590 -3.29 0.44 -2.25
C SER A 590 -2.84 -0.49 -3.39
N MET A 591 -3.02 0.00 -4.63
CA MET A 591 -2.66 -0.71 -5.86
C MET A 591 -1.34 -0.17 -6.43
N GLU A 592 -0.54 -1.05 -7.06
CA GLU A 592 0.60 -0.60 -7.86
C GLU A 592 0.13 0.12 -9.13
N ILE A 593 0.81 1.21 -9.49
CA ILE A 593 0.51 2.01 -10.68
C ILE A 593 1.03 1.28 -11.92
N ASP A 594 0.16 1.04 -12.90
CA ASP A 594 0.58 0.57 -14.22
C ASP A 594 0.98 1.77 -15.11
N PRO A 595 2.24 1.90 -15.55
CA PRO A 595 2.68 3.02 -16.39
C PRO A 595 1.90 3.12 -17.71
N GLU A 596 1.40 2.01 -18.24
CA GLU A 596 0.67 1.94 -19.51
C GLU A 596 -0.85 2.12 -19.34
N GLY A 597 -1.32 2.19 -18.10
CA GLY A 597 -2.72 2.15 -17.73
C GLY A 597 -3.50 3.45 -17.91
N LEU A 598 -4.79 3.38 -17.59
CA LEU A 598 -5.69 4.54 -17.48
C LEU A 598 -5.86 4.92 -16.01
N PHE A 599 -5.82 6.21 -15.70
CA PHE A 599 -6.16 6.73 -14.37
C PHE A 599 -7.67 6.74 -14.20
N PHE A 600 -8.22 6.00 -13.24
CA PHE A 600 -9.66 5.98 -12.97
C PHE A 600 -10.03 6.96 -11.87
N ALA A 601 -9.47 6.77 -10.67
CA ALA A 601 -9.84 7.51 -9.47
C ALA A 601 -8.69 7.51 -8.47
N MET A 602 -8.89 8.11 -7.30
CA MET A 602 -8.02 7.88 -6.13
C MET A 602 -8.65 6.78 -5.27
N ASP A 603 -7.83 5.93 -4.66
CA ASP A 603 -8.32 5.11 -3.55
C ASP A 603 -8.62 6.00 -2.32
N TRP A 604 -9.22 5.42 -1.28
CA TRP A 604 -9.45 6.15 -0.03
C TRP A 604 -8.17 6.57 0.69
N ALA A 605 -7.03 5.94 0.39
CA ALA A 605 -5.71 6.31 0.89
C ALA A 605 -5.11 7.54 0.20
N GLY A 606 -5.67 7.95 -0.95
CA GLY A 606 -5.16 9.03 -1.78
C GLY A 606 -4.13 8.58 -2.82
N THR A 607 -4.01 7.27 -3.08
CA THR A 607 -3.18 6.70 -4.13
C THR A 607 -3.95 6.62 -5.45
N PRO A 608 -3.33 6.95 -6.60
CA PRO A 608 -3.96 6.84 -7.90
C PRO A 608 -4.26 5.39 -8.28
N ILE A 609 -5.50 5.13 -8.70
CA ILE A 609 -5.93 3.86 -9.30
C ILE A 609 -5.63 3.94 -10.80
N ILE A 610 -4.46 3.45 -11.19
CA ILE A 610 -3.99 3.43 -12.58
C ILE A 610 -3.76 1.99 -13.02
N MET A 611 -4.52 1.54 -14.02
CA MET A 611 -4.51 0.14 -14.46
C MET A 611 -4.64 0.01 -15.98
N ASP A 612 -3.91 -0.95 -16.55
CA ASP A 612 -4.04 -1.32 -17.96
C ASP A 612 -5.16 -2.36 -18.14
N ILE A 613 -6.34 -1.89 -18.56
CA ILE A 613 -7.50 -2.74 -18.82
C ILE A 613 -7.26 -3.74 -19.96
N THR A 614 -6.25 -3.54 -20.81
CA THR A 614 -5.93 -4.48 -21.91
C THR A 614 -5.28 -5.78 -21.42
N ARG A 615 -4.74 -5.78 -20.19
CA ARG A 615 -4.14 -6.96 -19.53
C ARG A 615 -5.15 -7.79 -18.73
N LEU A 616 -6.37 -7.30 -18.57
CA LEU A 616 -7.45 -8.02 -17.93
C LEU A 616 -8.01 -9.10 -18.87
N PRO A 617 -8.75 -10.10 -18.34
CA PRO A 617 -9.45 -11.05 -19.18
C PRO A 617 -10.26 -10.32 -20.25
N ASN A 618 -11.20 -9.45 -19.89
CA ASN A 618 -11.87 -8.56 -20.85
C ASN A 618 -11.64 -7.09 -20.47
N GLN A 619 -11.80 -6.19 -21.44
CA GLN A 619 -11.59 -4.76 -21.23
C GLN A 619 -12.88 -4.01 -20.85
N HIS A 620 -13.94 -4.73 -20.50
CA HIS A 620 -15.27 -4.14 -20.31
C HIS A 620 -15.44 -3.61 -18.90
N ILE A 621 -16.16 -2.49 -18.80
CA ILE A 621 -16.40 -1.77 -17.56
C ILE A 621 -17.90 -1.63 -17.35
N ALA A 622 -18.37 -1.95 -16.16
CA ALA A 622 -19.72 -1.57 -15.71
C ALA A 622 -19.61 -0.44 -14.69
N ILE A 623 -20.38 0.63 -14.87
CA ILE A 623 -20.49 1.77 -13.96
C ILE A 623 -21.94 1.81 -13.47
N THR A 624 -22.16 1.51 -12.19
CA THR A 624 -23.50 1.38 -11.61
C THR A 624 -23.64 2.31 -10.40
N GLY A 625 -24.85 2.81 -10.16
CA GLY A 625 -25.13 3.75 -9.06
C GLY A 625 -26.49 4.41 -9.22
N GLU A 626 -27.09 4.95 -8.17
CA GLU A 626 -28.34 5.69 -8.31
C GLU A 626 -28.16 7.06 -8.98
N SER A 627 -29.25 7.73 -9.34
CA SER A 627 -29.20 9.11 -9.87
C SER A 627 -28.51 10.05 -8.87
N GLY A 628 -27.66 10.94 -9.35
CA GLY A 628 -26.93 11.89 -8.49
C GLY A 628 -25.70 11.33 -7.76
N SER A 629 -25.45 10.02 -7.79
CA SER A 629 -24.29 9.37 -7.12
C SER A 629 -22.91 9.73 -7.73
N GLY A 630 -22.88 10.29 -8.94
CA GLY A 630 -21.64 10.72 -9.63
C GLY A 630 -21.22 9.87 -10.84
N LYS A 631 -22.07 8.95 -11.33
CA LYS A 631 -21.78 8.10 -12.50
C LYS A 631 -21.39 8.87 -13.76
N SER A 632 -22.25 9.79 -14.23
CA SER A 632 -22.01 10.53 -15.47
C SER A 632 -20.80 11.45 -15.35
N TYR A 633 -20.58 12.03 -14.16
CA TYR A 633 -19.37 12.79 -13.83
C TYR A 633 -18.10 11.93 -14.00
N PHE A 634 -18.12 10.71 -13.45
CA PHE A 634 -17.02 9.76 -13.59
C PHE A 634 -16.80 9.36 -15.04
N ALA A 635 -17.84 8.98 -15.78
CA ALA A 635 -17.74 8.59 -17.19
C ALA A 635 -17.21 9.73 -18.09
N LYS A 636 -17.69 10.97 -17.90
CA LYS A 636 -17.17 12.16 -18.59
C LYS A 636 -15.69 12.37 -18.32
N SER A 637 -15.24 12.14 -17.07
CA SER A 637 -13.81 12.19 -16.76
C SER A 637 -13.03 11.09 -17.50
N LEU A 638 -13.58 9.89 -17.68
CA LEU A 638 -12.88 8.80 -18.38
C LEU A 638 -12.60 9.11 -19.86
N ILE A 639 -13.49 9.81 -20.56
CA ILE A 639 -13.34 10.07 -22.00
C ILE A 639 -11.98 10.69 -22.38
N PRO A 640 -11.53 11.83 -21.82
CA PRO A 640 -10.21 12.38 -22.16
C PRO A 640 -9.06 11.45 -21.75
N ARG A 641 -9.21 10.64 -20.69
CA ARG A 641 -8.21 9.62 -20.32
C ARG A 641 -8.10 8.53 -21.40
N TYR A 642 -9.23 8.06 -21.93
CA TYR A 642 -9.26 7.10 -23.04
C TYR A 642 -8.65 7.71 -24.33
N LEU A 643 -9.01 8.95 -24.68
CA LEU A 643 -8.45 9.65 -25.84
C LEU A 643 -6.93 9.83 -25.71
N ALA A 644 -6.45 10.28 -24.55
CA ALA A 644 -5.02 10.38 -24.26
C ALA A 644 -4.33 9.01 -24.25
N GLY A 645 -5.05 7.94 -23.90
CA GLY A 645 -4.59 6.56 -24.01
C GLY A 645 -4.57 5.99 -25.43
N GLY A 646 -4.93 6.78 -26.44
CA GLY A 646 -4.95 6.40 -27.86
C GLY A 646 -6.21 5.65 -28.30
N TYR A 647 -7.27 5.64 -27.50
CA TYR A 647 -8.54 5.01 -27.87
C TYR A 647 -9.34 5.90 -28.82
N ARG A 648 -10.05 5.25 -29.76
CA ARG A 648 -11.19 5.83 -30.45
C ARG A 648 -12.42 5.67 -29.55
N VAL A 649 -13.04 6.79 -29.17
CA VAL A 649 -14.14 6.83 -28.21
C VAL A 649 -15.45 7.13 -28.92
N PHE A 650 -16.44 6.28 -28.67
CA PHE A 650 -17.81 6.41 -29.13
C PHE A 650 -18.72 6.52 -27.91
N VAL A 651 -19.71 7.41 -27.94
CA VAL A 651 -20.65 7.62 -26.83
C VAL A 651 -22.07 7.63 -27.37
N THR A 652 -22.98 6.85 -26.76
CA THR A 652 -24.42 7.05 -26.93
C THR A 652 -24.92 7.98 -25.83
N ASP A 653 -25.53 9.09 -26.22
CA ASP A 653 -25.85 10.20 -25.33
C ASP A 653 -27.36 10.50 -25.34
N PRO A 654 -28.17 9.77 -24.57
CA PRO A 654 -29.61 10.01 -24.47
C PRO A 654 -29.95 11.36 -23.80
N ASP A 655 -29.08 11.88 -22.93
CA ASP A 655 -29.35 13.09 -22.14
C ASP A 655 -28.66 14.35 -22.70
N GLY A 656 -27.75 14.19 -23.68
CA GLY A 656 -26.97 15.27 -24.29
C GLY A 656 -25.83 15.80 -23.41
N GLU A 657 -25.39 15.04 -22.40
CA GLU A 657 -24.38 15.48 -21.43
C GLU A 657 -22.95 15.47 -21.99
N TYR A 658 -22.70 14.79 -23.12
CA TYR A 658 -21.36 14.59 -23.69
C TYR A 658 -21.07 15.50 -24.90
N VAL A 659 -22.07 16.24 -25.39
CA VAL A 659 -21.95 17.12 -26.57
C VAL A 659 -20.91 18.22 -26.39
N GLU A 660 -20.88 18.87 -25.22
CA GLU A 660 -19.91 19.93 -24.93
C GLU A 660 -18.47 19.39 -24.85
N LEU A 661 -18.31 18.23 -24.24
CA LEU A 661 -17.04 17.52 -24.16
C LEU A 661 -16.52 17.15 -25.57
N ALA A 662 -17.42 16.70 -26.45
CA ALA A 662 -17.10 16.43 -27.84
C ALA A 662 -16.57 17.68 -28.55
N ARG A 663 -17.28 18.81 -28.44
CA ARG A 663 -16.85 20.07 -29.04
C ARG A 663 -15.47 20.52 -28.54
N LYS A 664 -15.19 20.34 -27.24
CA LYS A 664 -13.91 20.72 -26.63
C LYS A 664 -12.71 19.96 -27.24
N PHE A 665 -12.87 18.67 -27.52
CA PHE A 665 -11.82 17.80 -28.04
C PHE A 665 -11.94 17.55 -29.56
N GLY A 666 -12.63 18.42 -30.30
CA GLY A 666 -12.77 18.30 -31.76
C GLY A 666 -13.51 17.04 -32.22
N GLY A 667 -14.34 16.46 -31.35
CA GLY A 667 -15.18 15.31 -31.63
C GLY A 667 -16.36 15.66 -32.54
N GLU A 668 -16.84 14.64 -33.24
CA GLU A 668 -18.01 14.73 -34.13
C GLU A 668 -19.27 14.39 -33.34
N VAL A 669 -20.34 15.15 -33.57
CA VAL A 669 -21.65 14.92 -32.93
C VAL A 669 -22.67 14.60 -34.01
N SER A 670 -23.23 13.41 -33.95
CA SER A 670 -24.26 12.91 -34.87
C SER A 670 -25.59 12.83 -34.15
N SER A 671 -26.47 13.82 -34.37
CA SER A 671 -27.85 13.73 -33.89
C SER A 671 -28.64 12.78 -34.79
N VAL A 672 -29.03 11.63 -34.24
CA VAL A 672 -29.82 10.63 -34.98
C VAL A 672 -31.27 11.09 -34.97
N GLY A 673 -31.84 11.37 -36.15
CA GLY A 673 -33.24 11.74 -36.24
C GLY A 673 -33.65 12.42 -37.54
N PRO A 674 -34.97 12.54 -37.79
CA PRO A 674 -35.52 13.04 -39.03
C PRO A 674 -35.14 14.51 -39.32
N LYS A 675 -34.88 15.30 -38.27
CA LYS A 675 -34.55 16.73 -38.38
C LYS A 675 -33.13 17.01 -38.87
N TYR A 676 -32.20 16.09 -38.65
CA TYR A 676 -30.76 16.36 -38.77
C TYR A 676 -30.11 15.71 -40.00
N GLY A 677 -30.85 14.86 -40.73
CA GLY A 677 -30.37 14.21 -41.96
C GLY A 677 -29.36 13.07 -41.73
N THR A 678 -28.99 12.81 -40.49
CA THR A 678 -28.15 11.68 -40.08
C THR A 678 -28.95 10.39 -40.12
N VAL A 679 -28.47 9.42 -40.90
CA VAL A 679 -29.16 8.14 -41.09
C VAL A 679 -28.20 6.99 -40.81
N ILE A 680 -28.65 6.02 -40.01
CA ILE A 680 -28.04 4.70 -39.86
C ILE A 680 -29.04 3.69 -40.42
N ASN A 681 -28.65 3.01 -41.51
CA ASN A 681 -29.50 2.03 -42.15
C ASN A 681 -29.35 0.66 -41.46
N PRO A 682 -30.43 0.06 -40.91
CA PRO A 682 -30.35 -1.26 -40.30
C PRO A 682 -29.84 -2.35 -41.26
N PHE A 683 -30.02 -2.21 -42.57
CA PHE A 683 -29.63 -3.22 -43.56
C PHE A 683 -28.21 -3.05 -44.10
N ASP A 684 -27.50 -2.02 -43.66
CA ASP A 684 -26.13 -1.79 -44.12
C ASP A 684 -25.18 -2.87 -43.59
N TYR A 685 -24.49 -3.56 -44.48
CA TYR A 685 -23.58 -4.65 -44.15
C TYR A 685 -22.15 -4.40 -44.65
N GLU A 686 -21.89 -3.26 -45.31
CA GLU A 686 -20.57 -2.82 -45.79
C GLU A 686 -19.73 -3.92 -46.49
N GLY A 687 -20.37 -4.86 -47.21
CA GLY A 687 -19.67 -5.92 -47.95
C GLY A 687 -19.13 -7.09 -47.09
N ARG A 688 -19.70 -7.32 -45.89
CA ARG A 688 -19.27 -8.34 -44.93
C ARG A 688 -20.20 -9.57 -44.90
N ASP A 689 -19.99 -10.48 -43.94
CA ASP A 689 -20.78 -11.71 -43.78
C ASP A 689 -22.27 -11.41 -43.60
N VAL A 690 -23.06 -11.85 -44.59
CA VAL A 690 -24.51 -11.72 -44.63
C VAL A 690 -25.17 -12.44 -43.46
N ASN A 691 -24.62 -13.57 -43.01
CA ASN A 691 -25.21 -14.33 -41.90
C ASN A 691 -25.14 -13.58 -40.58
N ASP A 692 -24.00 -12.95 -40.29
CA ASP A 692 -23.86 -12.09 -39.11
C ASP A 692 -24.83 -10.90 -39.18
N LYS A 693 -25.04 -10.33 -40.39
CA LYS A 693 -26.03 -9.26 -40.57
C LYS A 693 -27.47 -9.73 -40.39
N ILE A 694 -27.83 -10.93 -40.87
CA ILE A 694 -29.15 -11.52 -40.65
C ILE A 694 -29.42 -11.67 -39.15
N ARG A 695 -28.46 -12.18 -38.37
CA ARG A 695 -28.59 -12.27 -36.91
C ARG A 695 -28.81 -10.91 -36.26
N SER A 696 -28.05 -9.91 -36.69
CA SER A 696 -28.23 -8.53 -36.23
C SER A 696 -29.63 -7.99 -36.55
N LEU A 697 -30.13 -8.24 -37.76
CA LEU A 697 -31.47 -7.81 -38.17
C LEU A 697 -32.59 -8.55 -37.43
N LEU A 698 -32.41 -9.82 -37.07
CA LEU A 698 -33.34 -10.52 -36.18
C LEU A 698 -33.41 -9.84 -34.81
N GLY A 699 -32.27 -9.42 -34.27
CA GLY A 699 -32.23 -8.60 -33.05
C GLY A 699 -32.96 -7.27 -33.20
N PHE A 700 -32.71 -6.55 -34.29
CA PHE A 700 -33.40 -5.30 -34.62
C PHE A 700 -34.93 -5.49 -34.70
N PHE A 701 -35.41 -6.49 -35.44
CA PHE A 701 -36.83 -6.76 -35.57
C PHE A 701 -37.46 -7.27 -34.27
N SER A 702 -36.70 -7.95 -33.41
CA SER A 702 -37.17 -8.33 -32.08
C SER A 702 -37.43 -7.12 -31.19
N ILE A 703 -36.64 -6.04 -31.32
CA ILE A 703 -36.91 -4.78 -30.60
C ILE A 703 -38.15 -4.09 -31.19
N VAL A 704 -38.24 -4.02 -32.52
CA VAL A 704 -39.38 -3.39 -33.23
C VAL A 704 -40.72 -4.08 -32.94
N ALA A 705 -40.74 -5.41 -32.92
CA ALA A 705 -41.94 -6.20 -32.70
C ALA A 705 -42.22 -6.49 -31.21
N GLY A 706 -41.30 -6.12 -30.30
CA GLY A 706 -41.34 -6.49 -28.88
C GLY A 706 -40.91 -7.94 -28.59
N SER A 707 -41.22 -8.87 -29.47
CA SER A 707 -40.71 -10.24 -29.49
C SER A 707 -41.03 -10.89 -30.84
N LEU A 708 -40.26 -11.91 -31.23
CA LEU A 708 -40.50 -12.70 -32.44
C LEU A 708 -40.78 -14.16 -32.08
N THR A 709 -41.75 -14.77 -32.77
CA THR A 709 -41.94 -16.23 -32.72
C THR A 709 -40.89 -16.93 -33.59
N LYS A 710 -40.66 -18.24 -33.36
CA LYS A 710 -39.74 -19.02 -34.20
C LYS A 710 -40.16 -19.07 -35.68
N TYR A 711 -41.46 -19.04 -35.96
CA TYR A 711 -41.98 -18.94 -37.32
C TYR A 711 -41.66 -17.57 -37.95
N GLN A 712 -41.88 -16.49 -37.21
CA GLN A 712 -41.54 -15.14 -37.66
C GLN A 712 -40.03 -14.97 -37.89
N GLU A 713 -39.18 -15.50 -37.00
CA GLU A 713 -37.72 -15.53 -37.20
C GLU A 713 -37.34 -16.26 -38.50
N GLY A 714 -37.97 -17.42 -38.78
CA GLY A 714 -37.79 -18.16 -40.03
C GLY A 714 -38.18 -17.35 -41.27
N ILE A 715 -39.37 -16.75 -41.26
CA ILE A 715 -39.87 -15.90 -42.35
C ILE A 715 -38.93 -14.73 -42.60
N ILE A 716 -38.48 -14.05 -41.54
CA ILE A 716 -37.52 -12.93 -41.66
C ILE A 716 -36.20 -13.43 -42.23
N SER A 717 -35.64 -14.52 -41.70
CA SER A 717 -34.35 -15.06 -42.13
C SER A 717 -34.34 -15.47 -43.60
N ASP A 718 -35.37 -16.19 -44.05
CA ASP A 718 -35.50 -16.61 -45.45
C ASP A 718 -35.65 -15.39 -46.37
N THR A 719 -36.51 -14.44 -45.99
CA THR A 719 -36.73 -13.20 -46.75
C THR A 719 -35.45 -12.36 -46.84
N LEU A 720 -34.69 -12.24 -45.75
CA LEU A 720 -33.42 -11.51 -45.73
C LEU A 720 -32.36 -12.21 -46.57
N THR A 721 -32.28 -13.54 -46.53
CA THR A 721 -31.34 -14.33 -47.32
C THR A 721 -31.57 -14.08 -48.81
N GLU A 722 -32.81 -14.22 -49.28
CA GLU A 722 -33.17 -13.93 -50.67
C GLU A 722 -32.87 -12.47 -51.06
N LEU A 723 -33.17 -11.52 -50.15
CA LEU A 723 -32.96 -10.10 -50.36
C LEU A 723 -31.48 -9.75 -50.53
N PHE A 724 -30.61 -10.25 -49.65
CA PHE A 724 -29.17 -10.01 -49.73
C PHE A 724 -28.52 -10.74 -50.89
N GLU A 725 -28.95 -11.97 -51.23
CA GLU A 725 -28.46 -12.68 -52.42
C GLU A 725 -28.73 -11.90 -53.72
N GLN A 726 -29.92 -11.32 -53.84
CA GLN A 726 -30.29 -10.51 -55.01
C GLN A 726 -29.57 -9.16 -55.02
N ALA A 727 -29.49 -8.50 -53.87
CA ALA A 727 -28.79 -7.21 -53.76
C ALA A 727 -27.29 -7.34 -54.04
N GLY A 728 -26.66 -8.44 -53.61
CA GLY A 728 -25.27 -8.77 -53.91
C GLY A 728 -24.98 -8.92 -55.40
N ARG A 729 -25.94 -9.44 -56.19
CA ARG A 729 -25.81 -9.51 -57.66
C ARG A 729 -25.83 -8.13 -58.33
N HIS A 730 -26.45 -7.13 -57.71
CA HIS A 730 -26.70 -5.80 -58.30
C HIS A 730 -25.93 -4.65 -57.62
N HIS A 731 -25.10 -4.93 -56.59
CA HIS A 731 -24.34 -3.93 -55.82
C HIS A 731 -25.20 -2.76 -55.30
N LYS A 732 -26.48 -3.02 -54.97
CA LYS A 732 -27.43 -2.01 -54.50
C LYS A 732 -27.51 -2.03 -52.97
N PRO A 733 -27.48 -0.86 -52.28
CA PRO A 733 -27.79 -0.79 -50.86
C PRO A 733 -29.23 -1.25 -50.61
N VAL A 734 -29.39 -2.18 -49.68
CA VAL A 734 -30.70 -2.67 -49.24
C VAL A 734 -31.28 -1.69 -48.23
N VAL A 735 -32.58 -1.39 -48.33
CA VAL A 735 -33.30 -0.55 -47.35
C VAL A 735 -34.59 -1.20 -46.87
N MET A 736 -35.22 -0.63 -45.84
CA MET A 736 -36.45 -1.16 -45.22
C MET A 736 -37.59 -1.35 -46.24
N SER A 737 -37.72 -0.45 -47.21
CA SER A 737 -38.71 -0.55 -48.29
C SER A 737 -38.50 -1.78 -49.19
N ASP A 738 -37.25 -2.18 -49.45
CA ASP A 738 -36.96 -3.38 -50.25
C ASP A 738 -37.40 -4.65 -49.50
N PHE A 739 -37.17 -4.70 -48.17
CA PHE A 739 -37.64 -5.79 -47.31
C PHE A 739 -39.17 -5.85 -47.24
N ALA A 740 -39.83 -4.70 -47.06
CA ALA A 740 -41.29 -4.62 -47.06
C ALA A 740 -41.92 -5.07 -48.38
N ALA A 741 -41.30 -4.73 -49.53
CA ALA A 741 -41.76 -5.20 -50.83
C ALA A 741 -41.70 -6.73 -50.93
N ARG A 742 -40.63 -7.34 -50.42
CA ARG A 742 -40.49 -8.81 -50.38
C ARG A 742 -41.54 -9.48 -49.49
N LEU A 743 -41.78 -8.94 -48.30
CA LEU A 743 -42.84 -9.44 -47.41
C LEU A 743 -44.23 -9.33 -48.04
N ARG A 744 -44.55 -8.24 -48.76
CA ARG A 744 -45.82 -8.11 -49.49
C ARG A 744 -45.96 -9.17 -50.57
N SER A 745 -44.91 -9.40 -51.37
CA SER A 745 -44.92 -10.46 -52.38
C SER A 745 -45.04 -11.85 -51.77
N ALA A 746 -44.47 -12.09 -50.59
CA ALA A 746 -44.65 -13.34 -49.86
C ALA A 746 -46.10 -13.50 -49.37
N LEU A 747 -46.71 -12.42 -48.88
CA LEU A 747 -48.10 -12.41 -48.40
C LEU A 747 -49.10 -12.71 -49.52
N GLU A 748 -48.86 -12.18 -50.72
CA GLU A 748 -49.67 -12.49 -51.92
C GLU A 748 -49.59 -13.97 -52.32
N ARG A 749 -48.42 -14.60 -52.11
CA ARG A 749 -48.17 -16.01 -52.44
C ARG A 749 -48.58 -16.99 -51.34
N ALA A 750 -48.70 -16.53 -50.10
CA ALA A 750 -49.02 -17.36 -48.94
C ALA A 750 -50.46 -17.87 -49.01
N ARG A 751 -50.60 -19.21 -48.96
CA ARG A 751 -51.90 -19.92 -48.95
C ARG A 751 -52.33 -20.35 -47.55
N ASP A 752 -51.40 -20.40 -46.61
CA ASP A 752 -51.64 -20.78 -45.22
C ASP A 752 -52.02 -19.53 -44.41
N ASP A 753 -53.12 -19.60 -43.67
CA ASP A 753 -53.66 -18.48 -42.89
C ASP A 753 -52.73 -18.05 -41.74
N GLU A 754 -51.98 -18.98 -41.13
CA GLU A 754 -51.04 -18.70 -40.06
C GLU A 754 -49.82 -17.92 -40.60
N ILE A 755 -49.29 -18.34 -41.74
CA ILE A 755 -48.19 -17.63 -42.43
C ILE A 755 -48.65 -16.24 -42.89
N ARG A 756 -49.88 -16.12 -43.40
CA ARG A 756 -50.47 -14.83 -43.79
C ARG A 756 -50.59 -13.90 -42.58
N HIS A 757 -51.00 -14.41 -41.43
CA HIS A 757 -51.11 -13.62 -40.20
C HIS A 757 -49.73 -13.09 -39.75
N ASP A 758 -48.70 -13.95 -39.73
CA ASP A 758 -47.35 -13.54 -39.36
C ASP A 758 -46.75 -12.51 -40.34
N LEU A 759 -46.95 -12.70 -41.65
CA LEU A 759 -46.52 -11.74 -42.67
C LEU A 759 -47.22 -10.38 -42.52
N GLN A 760 -48.53 -10.37 -42.19
CA GLN A 760 -49.28 -9.15 -41.91
C GLN A 760 -48.76 -8.46 -40.64
N PHE A 761 -48.52 -9.21 -39.57
CA PHE A 761 -47.96 -8.70 -38.33
C PHE A 761 -46.61 -8.01 -38.60
N LEU A 762 -45.69 -8.67 -39.30
CA LEU A 762 -44.38 -8.09 -39.65
C LEU A 762 -44.53 -6.81 -40.49
N LEU A 763 -45.43 -6.80 -41.49
CA LEU A 763 -45.70 -5.61 -42.31
C LEU A 763 -46.25 -4.44 -41.50
N ILE A 764 -47.11 -4.71 -40.50
CA ILE A 764 -47.63 -3.68 -39.59
C ILE A 764 -46.51 -3.15 -38.69
N SER A 765 -45.68 -4.04 -38.14
CA SER A 765 -44.58 -3.68 -37.24
C SER A 765 -43.52 -2.81 -37.91
N ILE A 766 -43.20 -3.07 -39.19
CA ILE A 766 -42.21 -2.25 -39.92
C ILE A 766 -42.79 -0.96 -40.52
N ARG A 767 -44.13 -0.82 -40.59
CA ARG A 767 -44.81 0.32 -41.23
C ARG A 767 -44.30 1.69 -40.75
N PRO A 768 -44.07 1.95 -39.45
CA PRO A 768 -43.55 3.22 -38.97
C PRO A 768 -42.18 3.61 -39.54
N PHE A 769 -41.39 2.62 -39.97
CA PHE A 769 -40.03 2.77 -40.49
C PHE A 769 -39.96 2.86 -42.02
N LEU A 770 -41.09 2.75 -42.72
CA LEU A 770 -41.14 2.92 -44.18
C LEU A 770 -41.16 4.39 -44.56
N LYS A 771 -40.53 4.72 -45.70
CA LYS A 771 -40.50 6.07 -46.28
C LYS A 771 -41.90 6.72 -46.28
N GLY A 772 -41.99 7.93 -45.72
CA GLY A 772 -43.24 8.69 -45.60
C GLY A 772 -43.95 8.54 -44.24
N ASN A 773 -43.49 7.63 -43.37
CA ASN A 773 -43.95 7.51 -41.98
C ASN A 773 -42.96 8.15 -41.00
N LEU A 774 -43.33 8.17 -39.71
CA LEU A 774 -42.64 8.90 -38.63
C LEU A 774 -41.13 8.58 -38.53
N TYR A 775 -40.75 7.32 -38.66
CA TYR A 775 -39.35 6.86 -38.57
C TYR A 775 -38.78 6.47 -39.94
N GLY A 776 -39.45 6.83 -41.04
CA GLY A 776 -39.02 6.53 -42.40
C GLY A 776 -37.71 7.20 -42.85
N PHE A 777 -37.03 7.92 -41.96
CA PHE A 777 -35.69 8.47 -42.23
C PHE A 777 -34.61 7.38 -42.25
N ILE A 778 -34.82 6.25 -41.55
CA ILE A 778 -33.90 5.09 -41.56
C ILE A 778 -34.01 4.24 -42.84
N ASP A 779 -35.04 4.48 -43.66
CA ASP A 779 -35.26 3.81 -44.95
C ASP A 779 -34.47 4.46 -46.09
N ARG A 780 -33.18 4.72 -45.83
CA ARG A 780 -32.22 5.35 -46.74
C ARG A 780 -30.82 4.80 -46.44
N PRO A 781 -29.85 4.91 -47.38
CA PRO A 781 -28.47 4.53 -47.11
C PRO A 781 -27.87 5.29 -45.92
N THR A 782 -26.96 4.64 -45.19
CA THR A 782 -26.22 5.24 -44.07
C THR A 782 -25.46 6.48 -44.53
N THR A 783 -25.53 7.57 -43.76
CA THR A 783 -24.80 8.81 -44.03
C THR A 783 -23.68 9.09 -43.04
N VAL A 784 -23.71 8.43 -41.88
CA VAL A 784 -22.70 8.59 -40.82
C VAL A 784 -21.35 8.03 -41.27
N LYS A 785 -20.26 8.74 -40.98
CA LYS A 785 -18.89 8.25 -41.16
C LYS A 785 -18.16 8.28 -39.82
N LEU A 786 -17.48 7.19 -39.48
CA LEU A 786 -16.71 7.08 -38.25
C LEU A 786 -15.25 7.47 -38.51
N ASN A 787 -14.98 8.74 -38.81
CA ASN A 787 -13.61 9.21 -39.07
C ASN A 787 -12.94 9.85 -37.85
N SER A 788 -13.74 10.42 -36.94
CA SER A 788 -13.24 11.08 -35.74
C SER A 788 -12.69 10.08 -34.70
N ARG A 789 -11.82 10.60 -33.83
CA ARG A 789 -11.31 9.90 -32.63
C ARG A 789 -12.32 9.92 -31.49
N LEU A 790 -13.15 10.95 -31.41
CA LEU A 790 -14.29 11.06 -30.48
C LEU A 790 -15.57 11.27 -31.30
N HIS A 791 -16.56 10.40 -31.12
CA HIS A 791 -17.86 10.51 -31.79
C HIS A 791 -18.99 10.36 -30.76
N VAL A 792 -19.89 11.33 -30.70
CA VAL A 792 -21.05 11.33 -29.80
C VAL A 792 -22.33 11.22 -30.61
N PHE A 793 -23.13 10.20 -30.33
CA PHE A 793 -24.45 10.01 -30.90
C PHE A 793 -25.49 10.63 -29.98
N ASP A 794 -26.04 11.77 -30.38
CA ASP A 794 -27.04 12.51 -29.62
C ASP A 794 -28.43 11.89 -29.85
N LEU A 795 -29.00 11.34 -28.77
CA LEU A 795 -30.25 10.59 -28.74
C LEU A 795 -31.35 11.31 -27.95
N ARG A 796 -31.18 12.59 -27.60
CA ARG A 796 -32.16 13.38 -26.82
C ARG A 796 -33.56 13.41 -27.39
N GLU A 797 -33.70 13.28 -28.71
CA GLU A 797 -35.02 13.20 -29.37
C GLU A 797 -35.84 12.00 -28.88
N TYR A 798 -35.18 10.94 -28.41
CA TYR A 798 -35.80 9.67 -27.98
C TYR A 798 -35.72 9.44 -26.47
N GLN A 799 -35.32 10.43 -25.68
CA GLN A 799 -35.13 10.28 -24.21
C GLN A 799 -36.37 9.74 -23.48
N ASN A 800 -37.58 10.10 -23.96
CA ASN A 800 -38.85 9.74 -23.34
C ASN A 800 -39.47 8.43 -23.88
N ASP A 801 -38.87 7.82 -24.90
CA ASP A 801 -39.36 6.58 -25.51
C ASP A 801 -38.30 5.48 -25.36
N LYS A 802 -38.50 4.63 -24.34
CA LYS A 802 -37.56 3.55 -23.99
C LYS A 802 -37.31 2.61 -25.17
N THR A 803 -38.37 2.22 -25.91
CA THR A 803 -38.25 1.28 -27.04
C THR A 803 -37.43 1.89 -28.16
N LEU A 804 -37.65 3.17 -28.51
CA LEU A 804 -36.85 3.84 -29.53
C LEU A 804 -35.41 4.07 -29.08
N ARG A 805 -35.20 4.44 -27.82
CA ARG A 805 -33.85 4.58 -27.26
C ARG A 805 -33.08 3.28 -27.35
N ASP A 806 -33.70 2.16 -26.98
CA ASP A 806 -33.12 0.83 -27.05
C ASP A 806 -32.85 0.42 -28.52
N LEU A 807 -33.77 0.74 -29.43
CA LEU A 807 -33.63 0.51 -30.86
C LEU A 807 -32.44 1.28 -31.46
N PHE A 808 -32.31 2.58 -31.16
CA PHE A 808 -31.22 3.39 -31.70
C PHE A 808 -29.88 3.07 -31.03
N ASN A 809 -29.86 2.77 -29.73
CA ASN A 809 -28.67 2.23 -29.06
C ASN A 809 -28.20 0.93 -29.74
N TYR A 810 -29.14 0.01 -30.04
CA TYR A 810 -28.84 -1.22 -30.76
C TYR A 810 -28.30 -0.94 -32.17
N LEU A 811 -28.93 -0.04 -32.94
CA LEU A 811 -28.48 0.34 -34.27
C LEU A 811 -27.07 0.94 -34.27
N ILE A 812 -26.77 1.82 -33.29
CA ILE A 812 -25.44 2.43 -33.15
C ILE A 812 -24.42 1.37 -32.75
N PHE A 813 -24.75 0.49 -31.81
CA PHE A 813 -23.91 -0.63 -31.41
C PHE A 813 -23.60 -1.56 -32.59
N ASP A 814 -24.62 -1.97 -33.35
CA ASP A 814 -24.47 -2.77 -34.57
C ASP A 814 -23.57 -2.06 -35.59
N PHE A 815 -23.87 -0.80 -35.89
CA PHE A 815 -23.12 0.00 -36.85
C PHE A 815 -21.64 0.12 -36.47
N ILE A 816 -21.31 0.51 -35.23
CA ILE A 816 -19.92 0.67 -34.78
C ILE A 816 -19.18 -0.67 -34.83
N THR A 817 -19.81 -1.73 -34.31
CA THR A 817 -19.18 -3.05 -34.20
C THR A 817 -18.99 -3.67 -35.59
N HIS A 818 -19.91 -3.44 -36.52
CA HIS A 818 -19.73 -3.82 -37.91
C HIS A 818 -18.66 -2.96 -38.60
N THR A 819 -18.78 -1.64 -38.64
CA THR A 819 -17.84 -0.78 -39.39
C THR A 819 -16.40 -0.94 -38.90
N LEU A 820 -16.18 -1.11 -37.59
CA LEU A 820 -14.84 -1.11 -37.00
C LEU A 820 -14.28 -2.49 -36.63
N ARG A 821 -14.94 -3.59 -37.01
CA ARG A 821 -14.47 -4.96 -36.67
C ARG A 821 -13.06 -5.28 -37.16
N ASN A 822 -12.66 -4.74 -38.31
CA ASN A 822 -11.34 -5.00 -38.92
C ASN A 822 -10.29 -3.93 -38.55
N ASP A 823 -10.71 -2.85 -37.88
CA ASP A 823 -9.81 -1.81 -37.41
C ASP A 823 -9.01 -2.35 -36.22
N ARG A 824 -7.69 -2.12 -36.22
CA ARG A 824 -6.78 -2.57 -35.14
C ARG A 824 -6.65 -1.55 -34.01
N ASP A 825 -7.15 -0.33 -34.20
CA ASP A 825 -7.12 0.70 -33.18
C ASP A 825 -7.88 0.25 -31.93
N ARG A 826 -7.45 0.75 -30.77
CA ARG A 826 -8.18 0.55 -29.51
C ARG A 826 -9.49 1.34 -29.58
N LYS A 827 -10.60 0.72 -29.21
CA LYS A 827 -11.93 1.33 -29.27
C LYS A 827 -12.59 1.29 -27.90
N ALA A 828 -13.30 2.35 -27.55
CA ALA A 828 -14.13 2.40 -26.36
C ALA A 828 -15.52 2.87 -26.74
N LEU A 829 -16.55 2.09 -26.41
CA LEU A 829 -17.94 2.45 -26.60
C LEU A 829 -18.59 2.64 -25.23
N PHE A 830 -18.93 3.89 -24.92
CA PHE A 830 -19.65 4.30 -23.72
C PHE A 830 -21.15 4.28 -24.03
N MET A 831 -21.90 3.51 -23.25
CA MET A 831 -23.34 3.35 -23.46
C MET A 831 -24.10 3.64 -22.17
N ASP A 832 -24.87 4.72 -22.17
CA ASP A 832 -25.78 5.03 -21.06
C ASP A 832 -27.09 4.26 -21.22
N GLU A 833 -27.46 3.52 -20.17
CA GLU A 833 -28.53 2.51 -20.16
C GLU A 833 -28.48 1.51 -21.33
N GLY A 834 -27.33 1.35 -22.00
CA GLY A 834 -27.21 0.51 -23.19
C GLY A 834 -27.45 -0.98 -22.95
N TRP A 835 -27.51 -1.42 -21.70
CA TRP A 835 -27.82 -2.81 -21.35
C TRP A 835 -29.30 -3.14 -21.60
N THR A 836 -30.21 -2.17 -21.65
CA THR A 836 -31.65 -2.44 -21.83
C THR A 836 -31.97 -3.09 -23.18
N MET A 837 -31.13 -2.86 -24.21
CA MET A 837 -31.28 -3.47 -25.52
C MET A 837 -31.16 -5.01 -25.51
N VAL A 838 -30.62 -5.61 -24.43
CA VAL A 838 -30.56 -7.07 -24.28
C VAL A 838 -31.79 -7.69 -23.60
N ASN A 839 -32.82 -6.91 -23.30
CA ASN A 839 -34.08 -7.44 -22.75
C ASN A 839 -34.94 -8.15 -23.82
N TYR A 840 -34.54 -8.09 -25.09
CA TYR A 840 -35.24 -8.72 -26.22
C TYR A 840 -34.50 -10.01 -26.63
N PRO A 841 -35.16 -11.18 -26.72
CA PRO A 841 -34.47 -12.48 -26.88
C PRO A 841 -33.49 -12.56 -28.06
N SER A 842 -33.91 -12.15 -29.27
CA SER A 842 -33.03 -12.25 -30.45
C SER A 842 -31.93 -11.19 -30.44
N SER A 843 -32.13 -10.06 -29.74
CA SER A 843 -31.12 -9.02 -29.52
C SER A 843 -30.07 -9.48 -28.51
N GLU A 844 -30.50 -10.13 -27.43
CA GLU A 844 -29.64 -10.67 -26.38
C GLU A 844 -28.55 -11.59 -26.94
N ASP A 845 -28.95 -12.56 -27.77
CA ASP A 845 -28.03 -13.53 -28.37
C ASP A 845 -26.95 -12.84 -29.21
N TYR A 846 -27.33 -11.84 -30.01
CA TYR A 846 -26.41 -11.10 -30.86
C TYR A 846 -25.46 -10.21 -30.04
N VAL A 847 -25.98 -9.41 -29.12
CA VAL A 847 -25.16 -8.51 -28.28
C VAL A 847 -24.18 -9.31 -27.43
N ARG A 848 -24.61 -10.43 -26.82
CA ARG A 848 -23.72 -11.32 -26.07
C ARG A 848 -22.61 -11.89 -26.94
N TYR A 849 -22.91 -12.30 -28.16
CA TYR A 849 -21.91 -12.78 -29.11
C TYR A 849 -20.85 -11.70 -29.39
N ILE A 850 -21.29 -10.47 -29.68
CA ILE A 850 -20.39 -9.35 -29.96
C ILE A 850 -19.52 -9.02 -28.72
N ILE A 851 -20.11 -8.89 -27.54
CA ILE A 851 -19.38 -8.62 -26.29
C ILE A 851 -18.32 -9.71 -26.04
N LYS A 852 -18.63 -10.97 -26.29
CA LYS A 852 -17.68 -12.08 -26.12
C LYS A 852 -16.52 -12.03 -27.13
N ASP A 853 -16.81 -11.62 -28.36
CA ASP A 853 -15.81 -11.55 -29.44
C ASP A 853 -15.01 -10.24 -29.47
N SER A 854 -15.32 -9.30 -28.58
CA SER A 854 -14.70 -7.96 -28.45
C SER A 854 -13.18 -7.91 -28.40
N ARG A 855 -12.56 -8.94 -27.83
CA ARG A 855 -11.10 -9.05 -27.78
C ARG A 855 -10.46 -9.10 -29.17
N LYS A 856 -11.14 -9.71 -30.15
CA LYS A 856 -10.62 -9.87 -31.53
C LYS A 856 -10.43 -8.53 -32.23
N TYR A 857 -11.18 -7.52 -31.84
CA TYR A 857 -11.21 -6.20 -32.47
C TYR A 857 -10.89 -5.05 -31.48
N ASN A 858 -10.26 -5.40 -30.34
CA ASN A 858 -9.68 -4.48 -29.37
C ASN A 858 -10.66 -3.41 -28.86
N ALA A 859 -11.88 -3.86 -28.50
CA ALA A 859 -12.95 -2.99 -28.03
C ALA A 859 -13.21 -3.13 -26.52
N SER A 860 -13.38 -1.99 -25.86
CA SER A 860 -13.84 -1.83 -24.49
C SER A 860 -15.28 -1.29 -24.50
N PHE A 861 -16.24 -2.06 -24.01
CA PHE A 861 -17.59 -1.58 -23.74
C PHE A 861 -17.66 -1.04 -22.31
N VAL A 862 -18.14 0.19 -22.16
CA VAL A 862 -18.35 0.87 -20.88
C VAL A 862 -19.85 1.08 -20.72
N PHE A 863 -20.48 0.24 -19.89
CA PHE A 863 -21.91 0.32 -19.61
C PHE A 863 -22.16 1.20 -18.39
N LEU A 864 -23.04 2.19 -18.52
CA LEU A 864 -23.52 2.98 -17.40
C LEU A 864 -24.98 2.61 -17.13
N THR A 865 -25.34 2.41 -15.86
CA THR A 865 -26.74 2.17 -15.50
C THR A 865 -27.10 2.68 -14.11
N GLN A 866 -28.31 3.19 -13.99
CA GLN A 866 -29.00 3.53 -12.74
C GLN A 866 -29.94 2.41 -12.28
N GLU A 867 -30.41 1.57 -13.20
CA GLU A 867 -31.35 0.47 -12.98
C GLU A 867 -30.62 -0.85 -12.66
N LEU A 868 -29.74 -0.84 -11.64
CA LEU A 868 -28.98 -2.04 -11.25
C LEU A 868 -29.89 -3.23 -10.89
N GLU A 869 -31.01 -2.97 -10.23
CA GLU A 869 -31.96 -4.02 -9.83
C GLU A 869 -32.53 -4.75 -11.06
N ASP A 870 -32.96 -4.01 -12.09
CA ASP A 870 -33.51 -4.58 -13.32
C ASP A 870 -32.44 -5.36 -14.09
N MET A 871 -31.22 -4.83 -14.17
CA MET A 871 -30.08 -5.52 -14.78
C MET A 871 -29.76 -6.84 -14.08
N LEU A 872 -29.82 -6.85 -12.74
CA LEU A 872 -29.59 -8.04 -11.93
C LEU A 872 -30.77 -9.01 -11.92
N GLN A 873 -31.98 -8.61 -12.27
CA GLN A 873 -33.11 -9.54 -12.43
C GLN A 873 -33.11 -10.21 -13.82
N SER A 874 -32.60 -9.50 -14.83
CA SER A 874 -32.45 -10.02 -16.19
C SER A 874 -31.29 -11.04 -16.30
N PRO A 875 -31.52 -12.26 -16.84
CA PRO A 875 -30.43 -13.20 -17.15
C PRO A 875 -29.36 -12.58 -18.07
N ALA A 876 -29.80 -11.74 -19.01
CA ALA A 876 -28.97 -10.97 -19.94
C ALA A 876 -28.09 -9.97 -19.21
N GLY A 877 -28.68 -9.14 -18.36
CA GLY A 877 -27.97 -8.14 -17.57
C GLY A 877 -26.93 -8.77 -16.63
N ARG A 878 -27.29 -9.87 -15.94
CA ARG A 878 -26.33 -10.68 -15.16
C ARG A 878 -25.15 -11.16 -15.99
N SER A 879 -25.41 -11.61 -17.22
CA SER A 879 -24.36 -12.07 -18.11
C SER A 879 -23.42 -10.95 -18.54
N ILE A 880 -23.94 -9.76 -18.83
CA ILE A 880 -23.12 -8.58 -19.14
C ILE A 880 -22.23 -8.24 -17.93
N LEU A 881 -22.81 -8.14 -16.74
CA LEU A 881 -22.07 -7.81 -15.51
C LEU A 881 -20.96 -8.84 -15.24
N ASN A 882 -21.25 -10.14 -15.36
CA ASN A 882 -20.26 -11.20 -15.21
C ASN A 882 -19.17 -11.19 -16.29
N ASN A 883 -19.48 -10.66 -17.48
CA ASN A 883 -18.53 -10.46 -18.57
C ASN A 883 -17.83 -9.10 -18.51
N THR A 884 -17.97 -8.33 -17.43
CA THR A 884 -17.14 -7.14 -17.16
C THR A 884 -16.05 -7.46 -16.14
N SER A 885 -14.79 -7.29 -16.53
CA SER A 885 -13.64 -7.54 -15.63
C SER A 885 -13.43 -6.41 -14.63
N THR A 886 -14.05 -5.26 -14.84
CA THR A 886 -14.00 -4.11 -13.93
C THR A 886 -15.40 -3.55 -13.72
N GLN A 887 -15.77 -3.32 -12.46
CA GLN A 887 -17.04 -2.77 -12.05
C GLN A 887 -16.77 -1.59 -11.10
N PHE A 888 -17.35 -0.44 -11.38
CA PHE A 888 -17.37 0.71 -10.48
C PHE A 888 -18.78 0.87 -9.96
N ILE A 889 -18.95 0.56 -8.68
CA ILE A 889 -20.23 0.54 -8.00
C ILE A 889 -20.29 1.74 -7.07
N PHE A 890 -21.02 2.76 -7.46
CA PHE A 890 -21.35 3.91 -6.62
C PHE A 890 -22.48 3.56 -5.64
N HIS A 891 -22.86 4.51 -4.80
CA HIS A 891 -23.99 4.36 -3.88
C HIS A 891 -25.27 3.89 -4.61
N GLN A 892 -26.03 3.01 -3.94
CA GLN A 892 -27.23 2.35 -4.45
C GLN A 892 -28.33 2.34 -3.38
N LYS A 893 -29.59 2.23 -3.82
CA LYS A 893 -30.72 1.96 -2.93
C LYS A 893 -30.58 0.61 -2.22
N GLU A 894 -31.15 0.51 -1.03
CA GLU A 894 -31.07 -0.69 -0.18
C GLU A 894 -31.61 -1.97 -0.86
N SER A 895 -32.67 -1.86 -1.68
CA SER A 895 -33.23 -2.99 -2.45
C SER A 895 -32.22 -3.59 -3.44
N ALA A 896 -31.59 -2.73 -4.25
CA ALA A 896 -30.58 -3.12 -5.22
C ALA A 896 -29.32 -3.67 -4.54
N MET A 897 -28.95 -3.12 -3.38
CA MET A 897 -27.82 -3.57 -2.58
C MET A 897 -27.97 -5.02 -2.10
N ALA A 898 -29.18 -5.43 -1.70
CA ALA A 898 -29.45 -6.81 -1.28
C ALA A 898 -29.25 -7.82 -2.43
N LEU A 899 -29.71 -7.47 -3.64
CA LEU A 899 -29.56 -8.30 -4.85
C LEU A 899 -28.10 -8.32 -5.35
N MET A 900 -27.39 -7.20 -5.19
CA MET A 900 -25.98 -7.09 -5.52
C MET A 900 -25.11 -7.98 -4.60
N LYS A 901 -25.42 -8.03 -3.30
CA LYS A 901 -24.66 -8.82 -2.32
C LYS A 901 -24.50 -10.29 -2.75
N SER A 902 -25.57 -10.90 -3.26
CA SER A 902 -25.57 -12.28 -3.74
C SER A 902 -24.97 -12.43 -5.14
N THR A 903 -25.14 -11.46 -6.03
CA THR A 903 -24.68 -11.58 -7.43
C THR A 903 -23.18 -11.35 -7.57
N VAL A 904 -22.64 -10.36 -6.86
CA VAL A 904 -21.24 -9.93 -6.98
C VAL A 904 -20.39 -10.45 -5.81
N ASN A 905 -20.98 -11.28 -4.93
CA ASN A 905 -20.35 -11.81 -3.71
C ASN A 905 -19.72 -10.69 -2.87
N LEU A 906 -20.53 -9.69 -2.50
CA LEU A 906 -20.06 -8.66 -1.58
C LEU A 906 -19.88 -9.26 -0.18
N THR A 907 -18.75 -8.94 0.44
CA THR A 907 -18.55 -9.24 1.86
C THR A 907 -19.45 -8.33 2.69
N HIS A 908 -19.70 -8.71 3.95
CA HIS A 908 -20.50 -7.87 4.85
C HIS A 908 -19.84 -6.50 5.03
N GLU A 909 -18.51 -6.45 5.13
CA GLU A 909 -17.76 -5.20 5.25
C GLU A 909 -17.87 -4.33 3.99
N GLU A 910 -17.75 -4.91 2.79
CA GLU A 910 -17.94 -4.18 1.53
C GLU A 910 -19.36 -3.61 1.41
N TYR A 911 -20.37 -4.38 1.82
CA TYR A 911 -21.76 -3.95 1.83
C TYR A 911 -21.97 -2.73 2.74
N GLU A 912 -21.52 -2.79 4.01
CA GLU A 912 -21.62 -1.68 4.96
C GLU A 912 -20.86 -0.43 4.48
N ARG A 913 -19.67 -0.63 3.91
CA ARG A 913 -18.86 0.48 3.38
C ARG A 913 -19.54 1.17 2.20
N LEU A 914 -20.14 0.40 1.29
CA LEU A 914 -20.82 0.93 0.13
C LEU A 914 -22.10 1.71 0.50
N LEU A 915 -22.80 1.29 1.56
CA LEU A 915 -23.91 2.06 2.15
C LEU A 915 -23.45 3.42 2.70
N SER A 916 -22.23 3.49 3.25
CA SER A 916 -21.66 4.73 3.81
C SER A 916 -21.02 5.67 2.77
N CYS A 917 -20.92 5.27 1.50
CA CYS A 917 -20.25 6.06 0.47
C CYS A 917 -21.02 7.34 0.12
N GLY A 918 -20.31 8.46 0.02
CA GLY A 918 -20.86 9.73 -0.46
C GLY A 918 -20.91 9.85 -1.98
N LYS A 919 -21.36 11.01 -2.47
CA LYS A 919 -21.34 11.34 -3.91
C LYS A 919 -19.91 11.29 -4.45
N GLY A 920 -19.70 10.58 -5.56
CA GLY A 920 -18.39 10.41 -6.19
C GLY A 920 -17.51 9.36 -5.50
N GLU A 921 -18.05 8.59 -4.55
CA GLU A 921 -17.38 7.48 -3.88
C GLU A 921 -18.07 6.16 -4.20
N GLY A 922 -17.31 5.07 -4.11
CA GLY A 922 -17.86 3.75 -4.36
C GLY A 922 -16.86 2.63 -4.17
N LEU A 923 -17.26 1.43 -4.55
CA LEU A 923 -16.45 0.22 -4.58
C LEU A 923 -16.08 -0.13 -6.01
N MET A 924 -14.78 -0.23 -6.27
CA MET A 924 -14.25 -0.79 -7.51
C MET A 924 -14.00 -2.28 -7.28
N ILE A 925 -14.54 -3.12 -8.16
CA ILE A 925 -14.27 -4.55 -8.23
C ILE A 925 -13.59 -4.82 -9.56
N SER A 926 -12.37 -5.34 -9.50
CA SER A 926 -11.66 -5.89 -10.66
C SER A 926 -11.14 -7.27 -10.32
N ASP A 927 -10.83 -8.10 -11.32
CA ASP A 927 -10.34 -9.48 -11.17
C ASP A 927 -9.23 -9.62 -10.10
N ARG A 928 -8.40 -8.58 -9.93
CA ARG A 928 -7.27 -8.60 -8.99
C ARG A 928 -7.49 -7.81 -7.70
N PHE A 929 -8.44 -6.89 -7.65
CA PHE A 929 -8.53 -5.90 -6.59
C PHE A 929 -9.97 -5.53 -6.29
N ARG A 930 -10.28 -5.39 -5.00
CA ARG A 930 -11.46 -4.71 -4.51
C ARG A 930 -10.99 -3.51 -3.70
N LEU A 931 -11.41 -2.31 -4.09
CA LEU A 931 -10.89 -1.06 -3.56
C LEU A 931 -12.01 -0.04 -3.45
N LEU A 932 -12.05 0.66 -2.32
CA LEU A 932 -12.88 1.84 -2.19
C LEU A 932 -12.21 2.99 -2.93
N PHE A 933 -12.96 3.67 -3.79
CA PHE A 933 -12.46 4.75 -4.62
C PHE A 933 -13.21 6.04 -4.35
N ARG A 934 -12.57 7.14 -4.72
CA ARG A 934 -13.12 8.49 -4.75
C ARG A 934 -12.69 9.19 -6.04
N VAL A 935 -13.66 9.66 -6.79
CA VAL A 935 -13.41 10.41 -8.04
C VAL A 935 -12.84 11.77 -7.69
N ARG A 936 -11.67 12.09 -8.27
CA ARG A 936 -10.98 13.37 -8.11
C ARG A 936 -10.48 13.85 -9.48
N THR A 937 -10.69 15.13 -9.76
CA THR A 937 -10.37 15.77 -11.04
C THR A 937 -9.72 17.14 -10.77
N SER A 938 -9.03 17.70 -11.76
CA SER A 938 -8.54 19.09 -11.68
C SER A 938 -9.70 20.08 -11.71
N GLU A 939 -9.44 21.34 -11.36
CA GLU A 939 -10.45 22.40 -11.44
C GLU A 939 -10.93 22.67 -12.87
N ALA A 940 -10.03 22.66 -13.87
CA ALA A 940 -10.45 22.86 -15.25
C ALA A 940 -11.21 21.65 -15.80
N GLU A 941 -10.81 20.43 -15.41
CA GLU A 941 -11.57 19.22 -15.74
C GLU A 941 -12.96 19.26 -15.11
N HIS A 942 -13.05 19.60 -13.83
CA HIS A 942 -14.32 19.76 -13.13
C HIS A 942 -15.22 20.80 -13.82
N ALA A 943 -14.66 21.94 -14.23
CA ALA A 943 -15.40 22.98 -14.94
C ALA A 943 -15.94 22.53 -16.31
N LEU A 944 -15.31 21.55 -16.95
CA LEU A 944 -15.73 21.01 -18.24
C LEU A 944 -16.81 19.92 -18.10
N ILE A 945 -16.80 19.17 -17.01
CA ILE A 945 -17.67 17.99 -16.85
C ILE A 945 -18.81 18.19 -15.85
N SER A 946 -18.75 19.20 -14.98
CA SER A 946 -19.83 19.49 -14.01
C SER A 946 -21.10 19.90 -14.73
N THR A 947 -22.22 19.34 -14.28
CA THR A 947 -23.57 19.66 -14.75
C THR A 947 -24.41 20.36 -13.67
N ASP A 948 -23.80 20.77 -12.55
CA ASP A 948 -24.53 21.47 -11.48
C ASP A 948 -24.91 22.90 -11.90
N PRO A 949 -26.21 23.20 -12.08
CA PRO A 949 -26.66 24.53 -12.49
C PRO A 949 -26.30 25.62 -11.47
N ASN A 950 -26.20 25.27 -10.18
CA ASN A 950 -25.89 26.22 -9.12
C ASN A 950 -24.41 26.63 -9.11
N GLU A 951 -23.52 25.80 -9.65
CA GLU A 951 -22.10 26.14 -9.81
C GLU A 951 -21.91 27.12 -10.98
N ALA A 952 -22.68 26.97 -12.06
CA ALA A 952 -22.71 27.91 -13.18
C ALA A 952 -23.21 29.30 -12.73
N GLU A 953 -24.29 29.37 -11.94
CA GLU A 953 -24.79 30.64 -11.39
C GLU A 953 -23.82 31.32 -10.41
N ARG A 954 -23.06 30.54 -9.62
CA ARG A 954 -22.05 31.09 -8.70
C ARG A 954 -20.89 31.75 -9.45
N LYS A 955 -20.53 31.23 -10.62
CA LYS A 955 -19.51 31.84 -11.50
C LYS A 955 -20.01 33.11 -12.17
N GLU A 956 -21.25 33.13 -12.67
CA GLU A 956 -21.87 34.37 -13.22
C GLU A 956 -22.01 35.49 -12.18
N LYS A 957 -22.15 35.14 -10.89
CA LYS A 957 -22.19 36.11 -9.79
C LYS A 957 -20.80 36.56 -9.31
N GLN A 958 -19.73 35.83 -9.64
CA GLN A 958 -18.34 36.15 -9.25
C GLN A 958 -17.53 36.84 -10.35
N GLU A 959 -17.96 36.81 -11.61
CA GLU A 959 -17.44 37.73 -12.61
C GLU A 959 -17.90 39.17 -12.28
N PRO A 960 -16.99 40.13 -12.06
CA PRO A 960 -17.38 41.50 -11.81
C PRO A 960 -18.08 42.01 -13.07
N ARG A 961 -19.37 42.34 -12.94
CA ARG A 961 -20.11 43.09 -13.96
C ARG A 961 -19.37 44.40 -14.21
N THR A 962 -18.46 44.42 -15.18
CA THR A 962 -17.95 45.66 -15.76
C THR A 962 -19.12 46.31 -16.48
N SER A 963 -19.80 47.19 -15.75
CA SER A 963 -20.70 48.18 -16.30
C SER A 963 -19.85 49.13 -17.16
N ILE A 964 -19.71 48.82 -18.45
CA ILE A 964 -19.26 49.81 -19.41
C ILE A 964 -20.43 50.76 -19.62
N ALA A 965 -20.44 51.86 -18.86
CA ALA A 965 -21.19 53.04 -19.24
C ALA A 965 -20.62 53.52 -20.58
N ARG A 966 -21.43 53.49 -21.64
CA ARG A 966 -21.11 54.07 -22.94
C ARG A 966 -20.96 55.57 -22.79
N GLU A 967 -19.75 56.06 -22.61
CA GLU A 967 -19.43 57.47 -22.84
C GLU A 967 -18.73 57.64 -24.19
N LYS A 968 -19.36 58.47 -25.03
CA LYS A 968 -18.93 58.82 -26.38
C LYS A 968 -17.73 59.78 -26.30
N SER A 969 -16.57 59.40 -26.82
CA SER A 969 -15.61 60.36 -27.39
C SER A 969 -14.66 59.67 -28.39
N ARG A 970 -14.42 60.36 -29.52
CA ARG A 970 -13.67 59.92 -30.70
C ARG A 970 -12.14 59.94 -30.45
N PRO A 971 -11.34 59.12 -31.17
CA PRO A 971 -9.90 59.05 -30.96
C PRO A 971 -9.18 60.21 -31.66
N THR A 972 -8.16 60.76 -31.00
CA THR A 972 -7.09 61.53 -31.67
C THR A 972 -5.77 60.85 -31.38
N VAL A 973 -5.09 60.45 -32.45
CA VAL A 973 -3.78 59.81 -32.43
C VAL A 973 -2.72 60.90 -32.35
N GLU A 974 -1.82 60.81 -31.37
CA GLU A 974 -0.46 61.33 -31.52
C GLU A 974 0.54 60.30 -30.99
N VAL A 975 1.46 59.95 -31.88
CA VAL A 975 2.57 59.02 -31.67
C VAL A 975 3.73 59.78 -31.03
N ARG A 976 4.32 59.25 -29.95
CA ARG A 976 5.69 59.58 -29.53
C ARG A 976 6.45 58.30 -29.20
N GLU A 977 7.49 58.06 -29.98
CA GLU A 977 8.50 57.03 -29.77
C GLU A 977 9.32 57.32 -28.50
N ILE A 978 9.69 56.27 -27.77
CA ILE A 978 10.72 56.33 -26.71
C ILE A 978 11.76 55.22 -26.99
N PRO A 979 13.07 55.51 -26.94
CA PRO A 979 14.11 54.58 -27.39
C PRO A 979 14.46 53.51 -26.37
N ILE A 980 14.90 52.36 -26.88
CA ILE A 980 15.42 51.21 -26.14
C ILE A 980 16.88 51.47 -25.73
N ALA A 981 17.22 51.21 -24.46
CA ALA A 981 18.59 50.98 -24.02
C ALA A 981 18.66 49.73 -23.11
N PRO A 982 19.68 48.85 -23.27
CA PRO A 982 19.77 47.57 -22.56
C PRO A 982 20.50 47.72 -21.21
N SER A 983 19.98 47.07 -20.17
CA SER A 983 20.64 46.99 -18.85
C SER A 983 21.59 45.78 -18.77
N PRO A 984 22.83 45.95 -18.25
CA PRO A 984 23.77 44.86 -18.04
C PRO A 984 23.58 44.14 -16.70
N ILE A 985 23.97 42.87 -16.70
CA ILE A 985 24.06 41.96 -15.55
C ILE A 985 25.26 42.37 -14.67
N PRO A 986 25.16 42.35 -13.33
CA PRO A 986 26.34 42.33 -12.46
C PRO A 986 26.53 40.97 -11.75
N GLU A 987 27.76 40.47 -11.86
CA GLU A 987 28.32 39.34 -11.10
C GLU A 987 28.68 39.70 -9.65
N SER A 988 28.98 38.63 -8.89
CA SER A 988 29.27 38.49 -7.47
C SER A 988 30.35 39.40 -6.84
N LYS A 989 30.15 39.84 -5.58
CA LYS A 989 30.83 39.35 -4.34
C LYS A 989 30.69 40.32 -3.15
N THR A 990 30.76 39.69 -1.97
CA THR A 990 31.08 40.23 -0.61
C THR A 990 30.12 41.22 0.04
N LEU A 991 29.27 40.73 0.93
CA LEU A 991 28.67 41.54 2.00
C LEU A 991 29.41 41.29 3.32
N ASN A 992 30.09 42.33 3.80
CA ASN A 992 30.46 42.47 5.20
C ASN A 992 29.24 42.87 6.01
N SER A 993 29.16 42.29 7.20
CA SER A 993 28.23 42.59 8.28
C SER A 993 28.43 44.00 8.83
N GLU A 994 27.35 44.78 8.96
CA GLU A 994 26.87 45.42 10.21
C GLU A 994 25.74 46.44 9.92
N LEU A 995 24.80 46.56 10.86
CA LEU A 995 23.77 47.62 11.01
C LEU A 995 22.53 47.63 10.07
N VAL A 996 21.64 46.62 10.20
CA VAL A 996 20.18 46.83 9.99
C VAL A 996 19.40 45.87 10.92
N LEU A 997 19.23 46.22 12.20
CA LEU A 997 18.50 45.38 13.18
C LEU A 997 17.39 46.11 13.97
N PRO A 998 17.43 47.43 14.22
CA PRO A 998 16.37 48.07 15.01
C PRO A 998 15.01 48.24 14.28
N GLU A 999 15.03 48.46 12.96
CA GLU A 999 13.83 48.83 12.19
C GLU A 999 12.96 47.62 11.79
N LEU A 1000 13.61 46.49 11.48
CA LEU A 1000 12.95 45.20 11.18
C LEU A 1000 12.25 44.59 12.40
N VAL A 1001 12.78 44.80 13.61
CA VAL A 1001 12.14 44.32 14.85
C VAL A 1001 10.88 45.13 15.19
N LYS A 1002 10.86 46.42 14.85
CA LYS A 1002 9.70 47.28 15.08
C LYS A 1002 8.53 46.93 14.15
N LEU A 1003 8.83 46.73 12.86
CA LEU A 1003 7.85 46.29 11.86
C LEU A 1003 7.27 44.91 12.15
N ARG A 1004 8.08 43.99 12.69
CA ARG A 1004 7.61 42.64 13.07
C ARG A 1004 6.66 42.68 14.27
N LYS A 1005 6.96 43.48 15.30
CA LYS A 1005 6.10 43.66 16.48
C LYS A 1005 4.75 44.31 16.12
N GLU A 1006 4.74 45.28 15.19
CA GLU A 1006 3.49 45.88 14.72
C GLU A 1006 2.63 44.91 13.89
N SER A 1007 3.26 44.04 13.10
CA SER A 1007 2.54 43.00 12.33
C SER A 1007 1.93 41.93 13.24
N ASP A 1008 2.66 41.53 14.29
CA ASP A 1008 2.22 40.51 15.24
C ASP A 1008 1.09 41.05 16.13
N ALA A 1009 1.14 42.34 16.52
CA ALA A 1009 0.06 42.99 17.27
C ALA A 1009 -1.25 43.07 16.46
N ARG A 1010 -1.18 43.41 15.17
CA ARG A 1010 -2.36 43.44 14.28
C ARG A 1010 -2.97 42.06 14.07
N ARG A 1011 -2.13 41.00 14.01
CA ARG A 1011 -2.61 39.61 13.94
C ARG A 1011 -3.37 39.20 15.20
N MET A 1012 -2.82 39.47 16.39
CA MET A 1012 -3.48 39.19 17.66
C MET A 1012 -4.80 39.95 17.83
N GLU A 1013 -4.87 41.21 17.40
CA GLU A 1013 -6.12 42.00 17.47
C GLU A 1013 -7.22 41.44 16.56
N THR A 1014 -6.82 40.89 15.40
CA THR A 1014 -7.76 40.26 14.46
C THR A 1014 -8.26 38.92 14.98
N GLU A 1015 -7.41 38.13 15.63
CA GLU A 1015 -7.77 36.85 16.25
C GLU A 1015 -8.66 37.05 17.50
N MET A 1016 -8.39 38.06 18.34
CA MET A 1016 -9.26 38.38 19.47
C MET A 1016 -10.67 38.80 19.04
N ARG A 1017 -10.80 39.63 17.99
CA ARG A 1017 -12.11 40.00 17.44
C ARG A 1017 -12.88 38.82 16.84
N ALA A 1018 -12.16 37.84 16.30
CA ALA A 1018 -12.79 36.61 15.79
C ALA A 1018 -13.28 35.72 16.95
N GLN A 1019 -12.54 35.65 18.06
CA GLN A 1019 -12.96 34.95 19.27
C GLN A 1019 -14.13 35.64 19.98
N GLU A 1020 -14.15 36.96 20.08
CA GLU A 1020 -15.28 37.72 20.65
C GLU A 1020 -16.59 37.45 19.90
N LYS A 1021 -16.55 37.47 18.56
CA LYS A 1021 -17.73 37.14 17.74
C LYS A 1021 -18.21 35.70 17.92
N LEU A 1022 -17.29 34.77 18.18
CA LEU A 1022 -17.62 33.38 18.45
C LEU A 1022 -18.24 33.19 19.84
N GLU A 1023 -17.77 33.93 20.84
CA GLU A 1023 -18.34 33.94 22.20
C GLU A 1023 -19.72 34.60 22.24
N ASP A 1024 -19.92 35.72 21.53
CA ASP A 1024 -21.23 36.38 21.43
C ASP A 1024 -22.25 35.49 20.71
N GLY A 1025 -21.83 34.75 19.69
CA GLY A 1025 -22.66 33.74 19.03
C GLY A 1025 -23.09 32.60 19.97
N LYS A 1026 -22.19 32.18 20.88
CA LYS A 1026 -22.50 31.16 21.91
C LYS A 1026 -23.42 31.71 23.01
N ARG A 1027 -23.24 32.96 23.43
CA ARG A 1027 -24.12 33.63 24.41
C ARG A 1027 -25.55 33.84 23.87
N ALA A 1028 -25.69 34.16 22.58
CA ALA A 1028 -26.99 34.27 21.93
C ALA A 1028 -27.73 32.92 21.81
N ALA A 1029 -26.99 31.81 21.67
CA ALA A 1029 -27.56 30.46 21.64
C ALA A 1029 -27.99 29.96 23.04
N ALA A 1030 -27.28 30.36 24.10
CA ALA A 1030 -27.59 29.96 25.48
C ALA A 1030 -28.81 30.67 26.09
N ALA A 1031 -29.29 31.77 25.49
CA ALA A 1031 -30.45 32.53 26.00
C ALA A 1031 -31.81 32.01 25.51
N LYS A 1032 -31.86 30.85 24.84
CA LYS A 1032 -33.09 30.27 24.25
C LYS A 1032 -33.32 28.80 24.64
N GLU A 1033 -33.27 28.46 25.93
CA GLU A 1033 -33.88 27.21 26.44
C GLU A 1033 -34.64 27.44 27.75
N PRO A 1034 -35.87 26.90 27.92
CA PRO A 1034 -36.72 27.14 29.09
C PRO A 1034 -36.35 26.25 30.29
N GLU A 1035 -36.47 26.85 31.49
CA GLU A 1035 -36.12 26.29 32.79
C GLU A 1035 -36.87 24.99 33.16
N LEU A 1036 -36.12 23.97 33.60
CA LEU A 1036 -36.62 22.88 34.43
C LEU A 1036 -35.84 22.84 35.75
N ARG A 1037 -36.50 23.25 36.84
CA ARG A 1037 -35.99 23.15 38.22
C ARG A 1037 -36.00 21.70 38.68
N LEU A 1038 -34.85 21.23 39.15
CA LEU A 1038 -34.66 19.99 39.89
C LEU A 1038 -34.47 20.33 41.38
N GLU A 1039 -35.46 20.05 42.22
CA GLU A 1039 -35.28 19.91 43.66
C GLU A 1039 -35.04 18.43 44.00
N LEU A 1040 -34.01 18.18 44.82
CA LEU A 1040 -33.57 16.86 45.30
C LEU A 1040 -34.61 16.24 46.25
N PRO A 1041 -34.97 14.94 46.12
CA PRO A 1041 -35.74 14.25 47.14
C PRO A 1041 -34.84 13.46 48.10
N SER A 1042 -35.06 13.73 49.38
CA SER A 1042 -34.74 12.88 50.52
C SER A 1042 -35.67 11.67 50.62
N ASP A 1043 -35.11 10.58 51.12
CA ASP A 1043 -35.68 9.39 51.77
C ASP A 1043 -37.21 9.21 51.92
N LYS A 1044 -37.62 7.95 51.64
CA LYS A 1044 -38.77 7.15 52.13
C LYS A 1044 -40.04 7.02 51.26
N PRO A 1045 -40.76 5.87 51.40
CA PRO A 1045 -41.32 5.09 50.28
C PRO A 1045 -42.83 5.30 50.09
N PRO A 1046 -43.44 4.87 48.96
CA PRO A 1046 -44.89 4.88 48.83
C PRO A 1046 -45.54 3.50 48.97
N GLN A 1047 -46.55 3.48 49.84
CA GLN A 1047 -47.67 2.55 49.85
C GLN A 1047 -48.79 3.05 48.91
N ALA A 1048 -49.40 2.08 48.22
CA ALA A 1048 -50.85 1.85 48.07
C ALA A 1048 -51.86 2.89 47.50
N ILE A 1049 -52.40 2.53 46.31
CA ILE A 1049 -53.83 2.38 45.88
C ILE A 1049 -54.74 3.64 45.76
N LEU A 1050 -55.39 3.78 44.58
CA LEU A 1050 -56.86 3.89 44.29
C LEU A 1050 -57.11 4.74 43.01
N ARG A 1051 -57.57 4.11 41.89
CA ARG A 1051 -58.96 4.03 41.36
C ARG A 1051 -59.41 5.28 40.60
N GLU A 1052 -60.25 5.27 39.56
CA GLU A 1052 -60.94 4.30 38.68
C GLU A 1052 -61.63 5.19 37.62
N ASP A 1053 -61.76 4.76 36.36
CA ASP A 1053 -63.08 4.55 35.71
C ASP A 1053 -62.96 4.23 34.21
N ALA A 1054 -63.71 3.19 33.83
CA ALA A 1054 -63.74 2.41 32.58
C ALA A 1054 -64.79 2.99 31.58
N PRO A 1055 -65.32 2.33 30.49
CA PRO A 1055 -65.47 0.88 30.19
C PRO A 1055 -65.32 0.52 28.66
N PRO A 1056 -65.88 -0.59 28.10
CA PRO A 1056 -66.02 -2.00 28.52
C PRO A 1056 -65.35 -2.99 27.51
N ALA A 1057 -64.69 -4.08 27.94
CA ALA A 1057 -65.20 -5.43 28.27
C ALA A 1057 -65.56 -6.38 27.09
N ARG A 1058 -64.70 -7.41 26.89
CA ARG A 1058 -65.12 -8.81 26.66
C ARG A 1058 -64.14 -9.74 27.40
N ALA A 1059 -64.70 -10.64 28.19
CA ALA A 1059 -64.04 -11.52 29.16
C ALA A 1059 -63.98 -12.98 28.62
N PRO A 1060 -63.43 -13.98 29.35
CA PRO A 1060 -62.32 -14.80 28.85
C PRO A 1060 -62.66 -16.31 28.78
N MET A 1061 -61.80 -17.10 28.14
CA MET A 1061 -61.88 -18.56 28.25
C MET A 1061 -60.50 -19.24 28.26
N LYS A 1062 -60.22 -19.84 29.42
CA LYS A 1062 -59.51 -21.09 29.75
C LYS A 1062 -58.27 -21.53 28.95
N SER A 1063 -57.25 -21.79 29.77
CA SER A 1063 -56.02 -22.54 29.52
C SER A 1063 -56.22 -23.96 28.97
N GLN A 1064 -55.49 -24.27 27.90
CA GLN A 1064 -54.88 -25.57 27.59
C GLN A 1064 -53.60 -25.33 26.77
N PRO A 1065 -52.52 -26.11 26.99
CA PRO A 1065 -51.27 -25.99 26.24
C PRO A 1065 -51.32 -26.86 24.97
N LEU A 1066 -50.90 -26.31 23.83
CA LEU A 1066 -50.75 -27.06 22.58
C LEU A 1066 -49.29 -27.02 22.13
N ALA A 1067 -48.72 -28.21 22.08
CA ALA A 1067 -47.40 -28.55 21.61
C ALA A 1067 -47.28 -28.41 20.08
N LEU A 1068 -46.13 -27.93 19.61
CA LEU A 1068 -45.61 -28.22 18.26
C LEU A 1068 -44.11 -28.51 18.36
N THR A 1069 -43.87 -29.81 18.50
CA THR A 1069 -42.69 -30.65 18.21
C THR A 1069 -41.49 -30.03 17.50
N HIS A 1070 -40.39 -29.84 18.23
CA HIS A 1070 -39.03 -30.02 17.72
C HIS A 1070 -38.55 -31.41 18.13
N GLY A 1071 -38.48 -32.34 17.18
CA GLY A 1071 -37.94 -33.68 17.39
C GLY A 1071 -36.41 -33.65 17.43
N LEU A 1072 -35.84 -33.96 18.59
CA LEU A 1072 -34.44 -34.35 18.74
C LEU A 1072 -34.26 -35.75 18.12
N VAL A 1073 -33.47 -35.83 17.05
CA VAL A 1073 -33.08 -37.10 16.42
C VAL A 1073 -32.15 -37.86 17.36
N SER A 1074 -32.43 -39.13 17.62
CA SER A 1074 -31.58 -39.96 18.46
C SER A 1074 -30.26 -40.32 17.72
N PRO A 1075 -29.14 -40.53 18.44
CA PRO A 1075 -27.85 -40.90 17.81
C PRO A 1075 -27.91 -42.17 16.94
N LYS A 1076 -28.88 -43.07 17.16
CA LYS A 1076 -29.10 -44.26 16.33
C LYS A 1076 -29.76 -43.94 14.97
N GLU A 1077 -30.63 -42.94 14.91
CA GLU A 1077 -31.28 -42.52 13.66
C GLU A 1077 -30.35 -41.67 12.79
N ALA A 1078 -29.48 -40.86 13.41
CA ALA A 1078 -28.41 -40.15 12.71
C ALA A 1078 -27.39 -41.12 12.08
N LEU A 1079 -27.08 -42.24 12.75
CA LEU A 1079 -26.18 -43.28 12.23
C LEU A 1079 -26.80 -44.04 11.05
N ALA A 1080 -28.10 -44.32 11.08
CA ALA A 1080 -28.82 -44.96 9.97
C ALA A 1080 -28.93 -44.06 8.73
N LEU A 1081 -29.12 -42.75 8.93
CA LEU A 1081 -29.13 -41.76 7.85
C LEU A 1081 -27.75 -41.61 7.18
N LEU A 1082 -26.67 -41.60 7.97
CA LEU A 1082 -25.29 -41.57 7.47
C LEU A 1082 -24.89 -42.85 6.73
N GLN A 1083 -25.36 -44.02 7.18
CA GLN A 1083 -25.14 -45.29 6.48
C GLN A 1083 -25.89 -45.36 5.14
N SER A 1084 -27.12 -44.82 5.06
CA SER A 1084 -27.86 -44.74 3.80
C SER A 1084 -27.26 -43.75 2.78
N ALA A 1085 -26.60 -42.69 3.27
CA ALA A 1085 -25.89 -41.72 2.44
C ALA A 1085 -24.57 -42.30 1.87
N ALA A 1086 -23.86 -43.10 2.67
CA ALA A 1086 -22.63 -43.79 2.25
C ALA A 1086 -22.87 -44.89 1.20
N GLU A 1087 -24.03 -45.56 1.23
CA GLU A 1087 -24.42 -46.54 0.20
C GLU A 1087 -24.84 -45.87 -1.12
N LYS A 1088 -25.44 -44.68 -1.07
CA LYS A 1088 -25.76 -43.88 -2.27
C LYS A 1088 -24.52 -43.38 -3.00
N GLU A 1089 -23.44 -43.01 -2.29
CA GLU A 1089 -22.17 -42.61 -2.93
C GLU A 1089 -21.41 -43.78 -3.57
N LYS A 1090 -21.43 -44.98 -2.97
CA LYS A 1090 -20.80 -46.17 -3.58
C LYS A 1090 -21.45 -46.59 -4.91
N SER A 1091 -22.75 -46.31 -5.11
CA SER A 1091 -23.44 -46.57 -6.37
C SER A 1091 -23.09 -45.59 -7.51
N LYS A 1092 -22.65 -44.36 -7.18
CA LYS A 1092 -22.27 -43.34 -8.18
C LYS A 1092 -20.82 -43.46 -8.64
N GLY A 1093 -19.94 -44.10 -7.85
CA GLY A 1093 -18.53 -44.34 -8.20
C GLY A 1093 -18.27 -45.44 -9.24
N ALA A 1094 -19.27 -46.26 -9.60
CA ALA A 1094 -19.08 -47.43 -10.46
C ALA A 1094 -19.32 -47.20 -11.97
N LYS A 1095 -19.63 -45.98 -12.43
CA LYS A 1095 -20.01 -45.72 -13.84
C LYS A 1095 -19.07 -44.82 -14.66
N ALA A 1096 -17.91 -44.41 -14.14
CA ALA A 1096 -16.97 -43.57 -14.91
C ALA A 1096 -15.57 -44.19 -15.01
N GLY A 1097 -15.49 -45.39 -15.57
CA GLY A 1097 -14.26 -45.94 -16.12
C GLY A 1097 -14.32 -45.94 -17.66
N LYS A 1098 -13.17 -45.60 -18.28
CA LYS A 1098 -12.75 -45.84 -19.69
C LYS A 1098 -12.94 -44.70 -20.71
N LYS A 1099 -11.84 -43.97 -20.95
CA LYS A 1099 -11.18 -43.73 -22.27
C LYS A 1099 -9.84 -43.02 -22.00
N LYS A 1100 -8.69 -43.74 -22.04
CA LYS A 1100 -7.63 -43.67 -23.09
C LYS A 1100 -7.16 -42.23 -23.40
N GLY A 1101 -5.89 -41.81 -23.34
CA GLY A 1101 -4.60 -42.48 -23.17
C GLY A 1101 -3.53 -41.81 -24.06
N LYS A 1102 -2.26 -41.76 -23.60
CA LYS A 1102 -1.01 -41.35 -24.30
C LYS A 1102 -0.95 -39.85 -24.65
N LYS A 1103 0.07 -39.07 -24.26
CA LYS A 1103 1.52 -39.27 -24.15
C LYS A 1103 2.05 -38.30 -23.10
#